data_AF-A0A6I8LJI8-F1
#
_entry.id   AF-A0A6I8LJI8-F1
#
_cell.length_a   1.000
_cell.length_b   1.000
_cell.length_c   1.000
_cell.angle_alpha   90.00
_cell.angle_beta   90.00
_cell.angle_gamma   90.00
#
_symmetry.space_group_name_H-M   'P 1'
#
loop_
_entity.id
_entity.type
_entity.pdbx_description
1 polymer ?
#
loop_
_entity_poly.entity_id
_entity_poly.type
_entity_poly.pdbx_seq_one_letter_code
_entity_poly.pdbx_strand_id
1 'polypeptide(L)'
;MATLTSMGDVDWSALEHNYGDASDVPGLLRACASPDAGTASDALADLTNKLYHQGGWVCSAAPAALPSLTDLVSDRAVHHRREVVELIRLLAGEAVTAAEKWVAPGWQRALDDARPRLLALLDDADPRVRRETTLLAAEGIRHPESELALRRRWERETDRTTRADLVLALGTVQTWAPTEALRAELVALLEDDDLHLRLAAVHALARSEPAIAASQVGMLVRAVLDPDAVLWLDSAWIGGTSATLVHTTGGLLASDPVADSVFAVGVARHGEADRRVAGLGHAQQVLSRWRTAVEGIRSLLGRGLDDDVPEVRYRAAALLACLGTEAAPYAEQLAARTADSALRDSRVRTTVGDAAVWALARQGHPDCRSGLVERLSGDRLGFDTVLAHYGREVPMLVQPAICEVLIPLREYSDVLIGPLAARRDLASNLCRVVAAWGPAAAVALPALLDAAAQDKLRPLAAKAIGAIGPAAAAAARTLRDSAAEPAVAWALWRTGADPDLGLHSLTRQLTQPRPGHVAIALSADLGSEAAACVDALRALTRSTEDWTRTEAAHALWRVTGDPAGAVTVLTELAEPLARGECLPAGIAALRYLADIGVVDGRVRAVAQAIADNPRRIACNGGWRTFSEDEQIRAAASALMD
;
A
#
# COMPACT_ATOMS: atom_id res chain seq x y z
N MET A 1 4.70 -8.82 -46.36
CA MET A 1 4.15 -9.50 -45.17
C MET A 1 5.26 -10.39 -44.63
N ALA A 2 5.53 -10.33 -43.32
CA ALA A 2 6.54 -11.18 -42.71
C ALA A 2 6.20 -12.66 -42.91
N THR A 3 7.21 -13.47 -43.23
CA THR A 3 7.04 -14.93 -43.35
C THR A 3 7.08 -15.52 -41.96
N LEU A 4 5.90 -15.86 -41.41
CA LEU A 4 5.77 -16.55 -40.13
C LEU A 4 6.02 -18.06 -40.30
N THR A 5 6.60 -18.67 -39.26
CA THR A 5 6.70 -20.13 -39.10
C THR A 5 5.31 -20.76 -39.27
N SER A 6 5.25 -21.93 -39.90
CA SER A 6 4.00 -22.64 -40.11
C SER A 6 3.30 -22.90 -38.77
N MET A 7 2.11 -22.34 -38.60
CA MET A 7 1.24 -22.58 -37.45
C MET A 7 0.25 -23.74 -37.69
N GLY A 8 0.27 -24.34 -38.89
CA GLY A 8 -0.73 -25.32 -39.33
C GLY A 8 -0.63 -26.71 -38.70
N ASP A 9 0.52 -27.04 -38.12
CA ASP A 9 0.78 -28.34 -37.48
C ASP A 9 0.42 -28.34 -35.98
N VAL A 10 -0.03 -27.21 -35.43
CA VAL A 10 -0.43 -27.05 -34.02
C VAL A 10 -1.95 -27.08 -33.91
N ASP A 11 -2.50 -27.92 -33.03
CA ASP A 11 -3.91 -27.90 -32.67
C ASP A 11 -4.19 -26.81 -31.62
N TRP A 12 -4.40 -25.58 -32.11
CA TRP A 12 -4.66 -24.41 -31.27
C TRP A 12 -5.93 -24.51 -30.43
N SER A 13 -6.90 -25.32 -30.84
CA SER A 13 -8.14 -25.53 -30.10
C SER A 13 -7.95 -26.40 -28.85
N ALA A 14 -6.86 -27.17 -28.80
CA ALA A 14 -6.44 -27.94 -27.64
C ALA A 14 -5.51 -27.17 -26.67
N LEU A 15 -5.14 -25.93 -27.03
CA LEU A 15 -4.32 -25.05 -26.20
C LEU A 15 -5.19 -23.98 -25.53
N GLU A 16 -4.69 -23.43 -24.44
CA GLU A 16 -5.35 -22.41 -23.65
C GLU A 16 -4.48 -21.17 -23.49
N HIS A 17 -5.14 -20.04 -23.43
CA HIS A 17 -4.62 -18.73 -23.06
C HIS A 17 -5.42 -18.19 -21.86
N ASN A 18 -5.16 -16.97 -21.39
CA ASN A 18 -5.74 -16.44 -20.15
C ASN A 18 -7.28 -16.29 -20.16
N TYR A 19 -7.94 -16.42 -21.33
CA TYR A 19 -9.38 -16.25 -21.49
C TYR A 19 -10.10 -17.47 -22.08
N GLY A 20 -9.48 -18.65 -22.11
CA GLY A 20 -10.07 -19.86 -22.70
C GLY A 20 -9.21 -20.47 -23.80
N ASP A 21 -9.84 -21.09 -24.80
CA ASP A 21 -9.15 -21.77 -25.90
C ASP A 21 -8.37 -20.80 -26.80
N ALA A 22 -7.29 -21.28 -27.41
CA ALA A 22 -6.35 -20.45 -28.17
C ALA A 22 -6.57 -20.46 -29.68
N SER A 23 -7.77 -20.84 -30.16
CA SER A 23 -8.07 -20.96 -31.60
C SER A 23 -7.92 -19.65 -32.37
N ASP A 24 -7.99 -18.51 -31.68
CA ASP A 24 -7.88 -17.16 -32.22
C ASP A 24 -6.43 -16.63 -32.33
N VAL A 25 -5.49 -17.22 -31.56
CA VAL A 25 -4.08 -16.80 -31.50
C VAL A 25 -3.39 -16.77 -32.88
N PRO A 26 -3.58 -17.74 -33.78
CA PRO A 26 -3.01 -17.67 -35.13
C PRO A 26 -3.52 -16.47 -35.94
N GLY A 27 -4.77 -16.07 -35.73
CA GLY A 27 -5.36 -14.88 -36.36
C GLY A 27 -4.64 -13.61 -35.89
N LEU A 28 -4.46 -13.49 -34.57
CA LEU A 28 -3.76 -12.37 -33.95
C LEU A 28 -2.29 -12.29 -34.37
N LEU A 29 -1.56 -13.41 -34.41
CA LEU A 29 -0.17 -13.44 -34.87
C LEU A 29 -0.02 -12.96 -36.32
N ARG A 30 -0.94 -13.33 -37.22
CA ARG A 30 -0.94 -12.81 -38.60
C ARG A 30 -1.30 -11.32 -38.65
N ALA A 31 -2.23 -10.87 -37.82
CA ALA A 31 -2.61 -9.46 -37.73
C ALA A 31 -1.48 -8.59 -37.17
N CYS A 32 -0.65 -9.11 -36.26
CA CYS A 32 0.59 -8.45 -35.82
C CYS A 32 1.58 -8.22 -36.97
N ALA A 33 1.58 -9.08 -38.00
CA ALA A 33 2.39 -8.91 -39.22
C ALA A 33 1.74 -7.99 -40.28
N SER A 34 0.63 -7.33 -39.95
CA SER A 34 -0.07 -6.41 -40.86
C SER A 34 0.85 -5.25 -41.27
N PRO A 35 0.83 -4.83 -42.55
CA PRO A 35 1.51 -3.60 -42.96
C PRO A 35 0.87 -2.34 -42.37
N ASP A 36 -0.36 -2.44 -41.87
CA ASP A 36 -1.05 -1.36 -41.16
C ASP A 36 -0.66 -1.34 -39.67
N ALA A 37 -0.02 -0.26 -39.23
CA ALA A 37 0.51 -0.14 -37.88
C ALA A 37 -0.58 -0.12 -36.79
N GLY A 38 -1.78 0.41 -37.09
CA GLY A 38 -2.91 0.41 -36.15
C GLY A 38 -3.41 -1.01 -35.89
N THR A 39 -3.69 -1.75 -36.98
CA THR A 39 -4.09 -3.16 -36.92
C THR A 39 -3.06 -4.02 -36.18
N ALA A 40 -1.76 -3.81 -36.45
CA ALA A 40 -0.68 -4.53 -35.76
C ALA A 40 -0.64 -4.20 -34.26
N SER A 41 -0.85 -2.93 -33.88
CA SER A 41 -0.91 -2.49 -32.49
C SER A 41 -2.06 -3.12 -31.73
N ASP A 42 -3.28 -3.07 -32.30
CA ASP A 42 -4.48 -3.60 -31.65
C ASP A 42 -4.39 -5.12 -31.49
N ALA A 43 -3.90 -5.81 -32.53
CA ALA A 43 -3.67 -7.25 -32.48
C ALA A 43 -2.61 -7.63 -31.43
N LEU A 44 -1.53 -6.87 -31.31
CA LEU A 44 -0.49 -7.12 -30.32
C LEU A 44 -0.97 -6.86 -28.90
N ALA A 45 -1.79 -5.82 -28.67
CA ALA A 45 -2.39 -5.55 -27.37
C ALA A 45 -3.32 -6.69 -26.93
N ASP A 46 -4.16 -7.20 -27.84
CA ASP A 46 -5.05 -8.33 -27.58
C ASP A 46 -4.25 -9.63 -27.36
N LEU A 47 -3.25 -9.90 -28.20
CA LEU A 47 -2.35 -11.04 -28.05
C LEU A 47 -1.59 -11.00 -26.73
N THR A 48 -1.13 -9.81 -26.33
CA THR A 48 -0.46 -9.60 -25.04
C THR A 48 -1.39 -9.98 -23.91
N ASN A 49 -2.61 -9.43 -23.82
CA ASN A 49 -3.56 -9.77 -22.75
C ASN A 49 -3.90 -11.27 -22.70
N LYS A 50 -3.97 -11.93 -23.86
CA LYS A 50 -4.28 -13.36 -23.97
C LYS A 50 -3.13 -14.24 -23.50
N LEU A 51 -1.91 -13.98 -23.95
CA LEU A 51 -0.73 -14.77 -23.56
C LEU A 51 -0.18 -14.36 -22.19
N TYR A 52 -0.34 -13.10 -21.80
CA TYR A 52 0.15 -12.49 -20.58
C TYR A 52 -0.79 -11.38 -20.08
N HIS A 53 -1.68 -11.70 -19.14
CA HIS A 53 -2.59 -10.70 -18.56
C HIS A 53 -1.99 -9.95 -17.36
N GLN A 54 -1.58 -10.69 -16.32
CA GLN A 54 -1.07 -10.12 -15.06
C GLN A 54 0.02 -11.00 -14.42
N GLY A 55 0.63 -11.89 -15.21
CA GLY A 55 1.54 -12.92 -14.71
C GLY A 55 0.85 -14.02 -13.88
N GLY A 56 1.66 -14.80 -13.17
CA GLY A 56 1.26 -15.90 -12.30
C GLY A 56 1.34 -17.30 -12.93
N TRP A 57 1.42 -17.41 -14.26
CA TRP A 57 1.59 -18.66 -14.99
C TRP A 57 1.95 -18.40 -16.47
N VAL A 58 2.47 -19.43 -17.15
CA VAL A 58 2.73 -19.41 -18.60
C VAL A 58 1.78 -20.42 -19.26
N CYS A 59 0.85 -19.91 -20.07
CA CYS A 59 -0.22 -20.72 -20.67
C CYS A 59 0.29 -21.66 -21.79
N SER A 60 -0.48 -22.69 -22.14
CA SER A 60 -0.07 -23.69 -23.14
C SER A 60 0.02 -23.14 -24.57
N ALA A 61 -0.66 -22.03 -24.87
CA ALA A 61 -0.51 -21.31 -26.13
C ALA A 61 0.84 -20.57 -26.27
N ALA A 62 1.48 -20.17 -25.17
CA ALA A 62 2.72 -19.41 -25.19
C ALA A 62 3.91 -20.13 -25.88
N PRO A 63 4.25 -21.39 -25.55
CA PRO A 63 5.32 -22.11 -26.26
C PRO A 63 5.03 -22.30 -27.74
N ALA A 64 3.77 -22.48 -28.12
CA ALA A 64 3.36 -22.63 -29.51
C ALA A 64 3.44 -21.31 -30.30
N ALA A 65 3.19 -20.17 -29.65
CA ALA A 65 3.26 -18.85 -30.25
C ALA A 65 4.71 -18.33 -30.41
N LEU A 66 5.63 -18.76 -29.53
CA LEU A 66 7.00 -18.23 -29.46
C LEU A 66 7.78 -18.27 -30.79
N PRO A 67 7.71 -19.33 -31.63
CA PRO A 67 8.37 -19.31 -32.94
C PRO A 67 7.87 -18.17 -33.84
N SER A 68 6.55 -17.94 -33.89
CA SER A 68 5.96 -16.86 -34.69
C SER A 68 6.28 -15.48 -34.11
N LEU A 69 6.28 -15.34 -32.77
CA LEU A 69 6.75 -14.12 -32.11
C LEU A 69 8.23 -13.83 -32.47
N THR A 70 9.05 -14.87 -32.54
CA THR A 70 10.47 -14.77 -32.94
C THR A 70 10.62 -14.33 -34.41
N ASP A 71 9.72 -14.76 -35.30
CA ASP A 71 9.69 -14.29 -36.68
C ASP A 71 9.29 -12.82 -36.79
N LEU A 72 8.26 -12.40 -36.05
CA LEU A 72 7.82 -11.00 -35.98
C LEU A 72 8.96 -10.08 -35.56
N VAL A 73 9.71 -10.43 -34.51
CA VAL A 73 10.84 -9.61 -34.05
C VAL A 73 12.05 -9.68 -34.99
N SER A 74 12.20 -10.73 -35.80
CA SER A 74 13.33 -10.86 -36.72
C SER A 74 13.15 -10.06 -38.02
N ASP A 75 11.90 -9.85 -38.45
CA ASP A 75 11.61 -9.09 -39.66
C ASP A 75 11.58 -7.59 -39.38
N ARG A 76 12.52 -6.84 -39.97
CA ARG A 76 12.64 -5.39 -39.80
C ARG A 76 11.47 -4.59 -40.38
N ALA A 77 10.65 -5.19 -41.25
CA ALA A 77 9.47 -4.55 -41.81
C ALA A 77 8.24 -4.62 -40.89
N VAL A 78 8.30 -5.38 -39.80
CA VAL A 78 7.21 -5.50 -38.82
C VAL A 78 7.16 -4.25 -37.93
N HIS A 79 5.96 -3.74 -37.69
CA HIS A 79 5.72 -2.64 -36.76
C HIS A 79 5.78 -3.13 -35.31
N HIS A 80 6.04 -2.24 -34.35
CA HIS A 80 5.98 -2.55 -32.90
C HIS A 80 6.87 -3.70 -32.43
N ARG A 81 8.03 -3.91 -33.09
CA ARG A 81 8.97 -5.00 -32.75
C ARG A 81 9.43 -4.96 -31.29
N ARG A 82 9.56 -3.76 -30.74
CA ARG A 82 9.93 -3.51 -29.34
C ARG A 82 8.91 -4.12 -28.38
N GLU A 83 7.62 -3.90 -28.64
CA GLU A 83 6.51 -4.42 -27.85
C GLU A 83 6.38 -5.95 -27.99
N VAL A 84 6.72 -6.52 -29.15
CA VAL A 84 6.78 -7.98 -29.31
C VAL A 84 7.93 -8.57 -28.47
N VAL A 85 9.11 -7.92 -28.43
CA VAL A 85 10.20 -8.34 -27.51
C VAL A 85 9.75 -8.21 -26.06
N GLU A 86 9.01 -7.15 -25.72
CA GLU A 86 8.44 -6.96 -24.37
C GLU A 86 7.50 -8.11 -23.99
N LEU A 87 6.62 -8.57 -24.88
CA LEU A 87 5.77 -9.73 -24.63
C LEU A 87 6.60 -11.02 -24.41
N ILE A 88 7.61 -11.28 -25.24
CA ILE A 88 8.49 -12.44 -25.07
C ILE A 88 9.23 -12.37 -23.73
N ARG A 89 9.72 -11.17 -23.37
CA ARG A 89 10.37 -10.87 -22.08
C ARG A 89 9.44 -11.17 -20.91
N LEU A 90 8.18 -10.71 -20.95
CA LEU A 90 7.20 -10.95 -19.89
C LEU A 90 6.95 -12.44 -19.69
N LEU A 91 6.76 -13.20 -20.77
CA LEU A 91 6.57 -14.66 -20.71
C LEU A 91 7.82 -15.38 -20.16
N ALA A 92 9.01 -15.01 -20.63
CA ALA A 92 10.27 -15.61 -20.20
C ALA A 92 10.58 -15.31 -18.72
N GLY A 93 10.34 -14.07 -18.28
CA GLY A 93 10.48 -13.67 -16.88
C GLY A 93 9.48 -14.40 -15.98
N GLU A 94 8.24 -14.55 -16.41
CA GLU A 94 7.22 -15.30 -15.66
C GLU A 94 7.61 -16.77 -15.48
N ALA A 95 8.16 -17.41 -16.52
CA ALA A 95 8.65 -18.78 -16.43
C ALA A 95 9.78 -18.97 -15.40
N VAL A 96 10.55 -17.91 -15.12
CA VAL A 96 11.62 -17.92 -14.11
C VAL A 96 11.06 -17.83 -12.68
N THR A 97 9.96 -17.10 -12.48
CA THR A 97 9.41 -16.82 -11.15
C THR A 97 8.25 -17.73 -10.75
N ALA A 98 7.47 -18.22 -11.72
CA ALA A 98 6.32 -19.08 -11.46
C ALA A 98 6.77 -20.48 -10.98
N ALA A 99 5.94 -21.11 -10.15
CA ALA A 99 6.17 -22.51 -9.79
C ALA A 99 6.07 -23.39 -11.05
N GLU A 100 6.92 -24.41 -11.17
CA GLU A 100 7.02 -25.26 -12.38
C GLU A 100 5.67 -25.79 -12.89
N LYS A 101 4.75 -26.16 -11.98
CA LYS A 101 3.40 -26.62 -12.32
C LYS A 101 2.53 -25.59 -13.07
N TRP A 102 2.89 -24.31 -13.00
CA TRP A 102 2.23 -23.19 -13.66
C TRP A 102 2.95 -22.76 -14.93
N VAL A 103 4.00 -23.45 -15.33
CA VAL A 103 4.71 -23.20 -16.58
C VAL A 103 4.33 -24.27 -17.59
N ALA A 104 3.83 -23.85 -18.75
CA ALA A 104 3.43 -24.78 -19.81
C ALA A 104 4.57 -25.74 -20.20
N PRO A 105 4.29 -27.05 -20.32
CA PRO A 105 5.24 -28.00 -20.85
C PRO A 105 5.78 -27.56 -22.22
N GLY A 106 7.09 -27.70 -22.41
CA GLY A 106 7.75 -27.32 -23.67
C GLY A 106 8.17 -25.85 -23.77
N TRP A 107 7.81 -24.98 -22.81
CA TRP A 107 8.27 -23.59 -22.79
C TRP A 107 9.79 -23.47 -22.87
N GLN A 108 10.53 -24.16 -21.99
CA GLN A 108 11.99 -24.06 -21.98
C GLN A 108 12.62 -24.49 -23.31
N ARG A 109 12.10 -25.55 -23.92
CA ARG A 109 12.58 -26.02 -25.23
C ARG A 109 12.33 -24.98 -26.33
N ALA A 110 11.12 -24.41 -26.39
CA ALA A 110 10.79 -23.38 -27.36
C ALA A 110 11.68 -22.14 -27.19
N LEU A 111 11.95 -21.75 -25.94
CA LEU A 111 12.84 -20.64 -25.61
C LEU A 111 14.28 -20.94 -26.02
N ASP A 112 14.79 -22.15 -25.76
CA ASP A 112 16.12 -22.58 -26.15
C ASP A 112 16.30 -22.59 -27.68
N ASP A 113 15.28 -23.04 -28.42
CA ASP A 113 15.25 -23.05 -29.88
C ASP A 113 15.25 -21.61 -30.45
N ALA A 114 14.52 -20.68 -29.81
CA ALA A 114 14.46 -19.27 -30.22
C ALA A 114 15.67 -18.44 -29.79
N ARG A 115 16.38 -18.86 -28.72
CA ARG A 115 17.42 -18.09 -28.03
C ARG A 115 18.46 -17.44 -28.94
N PRO A 116 19.09 -18.13 -29.93
CA PRO A 116 20.10 -17.51 -30.77
C PRO A 116 19.57 -16.30 -31.56
N ARG A 117 18.32 -16.37 -32.04
CA ARG A 117 17.66 -15.28 -32.78
C ARG A 117 17.28 -14.14 -31.86
N LEU A 118 16.79 -14.44 -30.65
CA LEU A 118 16.44 -13.45 -29.65
C LEU A 118 17.68 -12.69 -29.15
N LEU A 119 18.79 -13.38 -28.87
CA LEU A 119 20.04 -12.73 -28.45
C LEU A 119 20.67 -11.88 -29.57
N ALA A 120 20.45 -12.22 -30.84
CA ALA A 120 20.92 -11.42 -31.97
C ALA A 120 20.25 -10.02 -32.04
N LEU A 121 19.09 -9.84 -31.41
CA LEU A 121 18.41 -8.54 -31.32
C LEU A 121 19.19 -7.52 -30.48
N LEU A 122 20.19 -7.94 -29.68
CA LEU A 122 21.13 -7.03 -29.04
C LEU A 122 21.97 -6.23 -30.05
N ASP A 123 22.06 -6.67 -31.31
CA ASP A 123 22.72 -5.94 -32.40
C ASP A 123 21.70 -5.28 -33.37
N ASP A 124 20.44 -5.13 -32.96
CA ASP A 124 19.43 -4.44 -33.77
C ASP A 124 19.80 -2.96 -33.98
N ALA A 125 19.40 -2.40 -35.13
CA ALA A 125 19.64 -0.99 -35.43
C ALA A 125 18.82 -0.06 -34.52
N ASP A 126 17.62 -0.48 -34.14
CA ASP A 126 16.76 0.27 -33.23
C ASP A 126 17.24 0.11 -31.78
N PRO A 127 17.71 1.18 -31.10
CA PRO A 127 18.12 1.11 -29.71
C PRO A 127 16.99 0.64 -28.78
N ARG A 128 15.72 0.91 -29.10
CA ARG A 128 14.59 0.48 -28.26
C ARG A 128 14.45 -1.04 -28.24
N VAL A 129 14.65 -1.69 -29.38
CA VAL A 129 14.71 -3.16 -29.47
C VAL A 129 15.90 -3.70 -28.68
N ARG A 130 17.07 -3.08 -28.81
CA ARG A 130 18.26 -3.49 -28.04
C ARG A 130 18.01 -3.42 -26.54
N ARG A 131 17.43 -2.33 -26.04
CA ARG A 131 17.13 -2.10 -24.61
C ARG A 131 16.19 -3.16 -24.05
N GLU A 132 15.05 -3.43 -24.68
CA GLU A 132 14.15 -4.52 -24.25
C GLU A 132 14.85 -5.89 -24.28
N THR A 133 15.72 -6.11 -25.28
CA THR A 133 16.47 -7.35 -25.39
C THR A 133 17.47 -7.54 -24.24
N THR A 134 18.01 -6.46 -23.66
CA THR A 134 18.89 -6.57 -22.48
C THR A 134 18.18 -7.20 -21.27
N LEU A 135 16.91 -6.84 -21.03
CA LEU A 135 16.08 -7.47 -19.99
C LEU A 135 15.76 -8.92 -20.34
N LEU A 136 15.32 -9.19 -21.57
CA LEU A 136 15.02 -10.56 -22.02
C LEU A 136 16.23 -11.49 -21.83
N ALA A 137 17.43 -11.04 -22.21
CA ALA A 137 18.66 -11.79 -22.06
C ALA A 137 19.02 -12.05 -20.59
N ALA A 138 18.89 -11.04 -19.72
CA ALA A 138 19.36 -11.11 -18.35
C ALA A 138 18.35 -11.71 -17.35
N GLU A 139 17.06 -11.42 -17.48
CA GLU A 139 16.00 -11.87 -16.57
C GLU A 139 15.24 -13.08 -17.10
N GLY A 140 15.00 -13.16 -18.41
CA GLY A 140 14.20 -14.22 -19.03
C GLY A 140 15.02 -15.45 -19.44
N ILE A 141 15.99 -15.27 -20.34
CA ILE A 141 16.75 -16.38 -20.94
C ILE A 141 17.74 -17.02 -19.95
N ARG A 142 18.45 -16.20 -19.15
CA ARG A 142 19.38 -16.64 -18.08
C ARG A 142 20.34 -17.77 -18.48
N HIS A 143 20.96 -17.63 -19.66
CA HIS A 143 21.88 -18.61 -20.23
C HIS A 143 23.30 -18.03 -20.42
N PRO A 144 24.40 -18.81 -20.38
CA PRO A 144 25.77 -18.30 -20.61
C PRO A 144 25.95 -17.53 -21.92
N GLU A 145 25.23 -17.91 -22.99
CA GLU A 145 25.23 -17.15 -24.26
C GLU A 145 24.70 -15.73 -24.11
N SER A 146 23.84 -15.47 -23.12
CA SER A 146 23.29 -14.15 -22.81
C SER A 146 24.38 -13.22 -22.30
N GLU A 147 25.21 -13.69 -21.35
CA GLU A 147 26.37 -12.91 -20.86
C GLU A 147 27.31 -12.58 -22.02
N LEU A 148 27.66 -13.57 -22.85
CA LEU A 148 28.54 -13.38 -23.99
C LEU A 148 27.96 -12.36 -24.99
N ALA A 149 26.65 -12.40 -25.24
CA ALA A 149 25.98 -11.45 -26.14
C ALA A 149 25.94 -10.03 -25.57
N LEU A 150 25.64 -9.88 -24.27
CA LEU A 150 25.65 -8.60 -23.56
C LEU A 150 27.05 -7.97 -23.57
N ARG A 151 28.10 -8.75 -23.27
CA ARG A 151 29.50 -8.28 -23.31
C ARG A 151 29.92 -7.84 -24.71
N ARG A 152 29.61 -8.65 -25.74
CA ARG A 152 29.85 -8.26 -27.13
C ARG A 152 29.17 -6.94 -27.47
N ARG A 153 27.95 -6.71 -26.98
CA ARG A 153 27.26 -5.45 -27.25
C ARG A 153 27.88 -4.27 -26.50
N TRP A 154 28.29 -4.46 -25.25
CA TRP A 154 28.95 -3.45 -24.42
C TRP A 154 30.20 -2.83 -25.08
N GLU A 155 31.01 -3.65 -25.76
CA GLU A 155 32.24 -3.22 -26.44
C GLU A 155 32.01 -2.18 -27.55
N ARG A 156 30.82 -2.13 -28.15
CA ARG A 156 30.53 -1.30 -29.34
C ARG A 156 29.32 -0.38 -29.17
N GLU A 157 28.61 -0.45 -28.05
CA GLU A 157 27.42 0.37 -27.82
C GLU A 157 27.80 1.83 -27.57
N THR A 158 27.18 2.72 -28.35
CA THR A 158 27.36 4.17 -28.26
C THR A 158 26.13 4.88 -27.72
N ASP A 159 24.94 4.25 -27.77
CA ASP A 159 23.72 4.79 -27.18
C ASP A 159 23.81 4.78 -25.66
N ARG A 160 23.81 5.96 -25.03
CA ARG A 160 24.05 6.12 -23.58
C ARG A 160 23.03 5.38 -22.72
N THR A 161 21.75 5.43 -23.07
CA THR A 161 20.70 4.70 -22.35
C THR A 161 20.91 3.18 -22.45
N THR A 162 21.21 2.66 -23.65
CA THR A 162 21.49 1.24 -23.81
C THR A 162 22.76 0.82 -23.06
N ARG A 163 23.79 1.68 -22.94
CA ARG A 163 24.95 1.40 -22.09
C ARG A 163 24.55 1.23 -20.62
N ALA A 164 23.71 2.11 -20.08
CA ALA A 164 23.20 1.96 -18.72
C ALA A 164 22.40 0.66 -18.54
N ASP A 165 21.51 0.35 -19.48
CA ASP A 165 20.71 -0.90 -19.49
C ASP A 165 21.59 -2.16 -19.56
N LEU A 166 22.71 -2.12 -20.30
CA LEU A 166 23.68 -3.21 -20.34
C LEU A 166 24.37 -3.43 -18.99
N VAL A 167 24.71 -2.36 -18.26
CA VAL A 167 25.28 -2.46 -16.91
C VAL A 167 24.27 -3.10 -15.95
N LEU A 168 22.99 -2.71 -16.03
CA LEU A 168 21.92 -3.33 -15.25
C LEU A 168 21.71 -4.81 -15.59
N ALA A 169 21.78 -5.16 -16.88
CA ALA A 169 21.71 -6.53 -17.37
C ALA A 169 22.85 -7.39 -16.83
N LEU A 170 24.08 -6.87 -16.90
CA LEU A 170 25.27 -7.53 -16.35
C LEU A 170 25.20 -7.67 -14.82
N GLY A 171 24.67 -6.68 -14.11
CA GLY A 171 24.36 -6.79 -12.68
C GLY A 171 23.39 -7.92 -12.37
N THR A 172 22.36 -8.09 -13.20
CA THR A 172 21.41 -9.20 -13.07
C THR A 172 22.07 -10.55 -13.37
N VAL A 173 22.91 -10.64 -14.42
CA VAL A 173 23.73 -11.83 -14.71
C VAL A 173 24.55 -12.23 -13.47
N GLN A 174 25.18 -11.27 -12.81
CA GLN A 174 25.99 -11.50 -11.60
C GLN A 174 25.19 -12.16 -10.46
N THR A 175 23.86 -12.03 -10.40
CA THR A 175 23.05 -12.69 -9.37
C THR A 175 22.86 -14.20 -9.60
N TRP A 176 23.03 -14.68 -10.84
CA TRP A 176 22.76 -16.08 -11.20
C TRP A 176 23.91 -16.82 -11.86
N ALA A 177 24.90 -16.11 -12.39
CA ALA A 177 26.19 -16.64 -12.81
C ALA A 177 27.33 -15.75 -12.26
N PRO A 178 27.52 -15.71 -10.93
CA PRO A 178 28.47 -14.81 -10.30
C PRO A 178 29.91 -15.15 -10.71
N THR A 179 30.66 -14.15 -11.13
CA THR A 179 32.12 -14.25 -11.30
C THR A 179 32.83 -13.05 -10.66
N GLU A 180 34.05 -13.25 -10.16
CA GLU A 180 34.84 -12.15 -9.58
C GLU A 180 35.24 -11.15 -10.67
N ALA A 181 35.48 -11.61 -11.90
CA ALA A 181 35.82 -10.74 -13.03
C ALA A 181 34.67 -9.78 -13.37
N LEU A 182 33.44 -10.30 -13.51
CA LEU A 182 32.26 -9.47 -13.78
C LEU A 182 31.98 -8.50 -12.63
N ARG A 183 32.11 -8.95 -11.38
CA ARG A 183 31.99 -8.08 -10.22
C ARG A 183 33.02 -6.95 -10.25
N ALA A 184 34.30 -7.25 -10.51
CA ALA A 184 35.37 -6.26 -10.58
C ALA A 184 35.13 -5.22 -11.69
N GLU A 185 34.61 -5.64 -12.85
CA GLU A 185 34.21 -4.73 -13.93
C GLU A 185 33.09 -3.78 -13.49
N LEU A 186 32.04 -4.29 -12.83
CA LEU A 186 30.95 -3.46 -12.29
C LEU A 186 31.44 -2.50 -11.20
N VAL A 187 32.35 -2.94 -10.33
CA VAL A 187 32.96 -2.09 -9.29
C VAL A 187 33.80 -0.97 -9.92
N ALA A 188 34.53 -1.24 -11.00
CA ALA A 188 35.31 -0.22 -11.69
C ALA A 188 34.42 0.92 -12.23
N LEU A 189 33.19 0.60 -12.67
CA LEU A 189 32.22 1.60 -13.14
C LEU A 189 31.71 2.54 -12.05
N LEU A 190 31.93 2.26 -10.75
CA LEU A 190 31.58 3.19 -9.67
C LEU A 190 32.40 4.49 -9.71
N GLU A 191 33.57 4.46 -10.36
CA GLU A 191 34.49 5.59 -10.54
C GLU A 191 34.55 6.08 -12.00
N ASP A 192 33.60 5.69 -12.84
CA ASP A 192 33.51 6.15 -14.24
C ASP A 192 33.26 7.67 -14.32
N ASP A 193 33.68 8.30 -15.41
CA ASP A 193 33.44 9.74 -15.65
C ASP A 193 31.96 10.01 -15.98
N ASP A 194 31.23 9.05 -16.58
CA ASP A 194 29.79 9.17 -16.83
C ASP A 194 28.99 8.84 -15.57
N LEU A 195 28.38 9.87 -14.98
CA LEU A 195 27.56 9.77 -13.78
C LEU A 195 26.43 8.75 -13.89
N HIS A 196 25.87 8.52 -15.09
CA HIS A 196 24.77 7.58 -15.29
C HIS A 196 25.25 6.13 -15.41
N LEU A 197 26.51 5.89 -15.84
CA LEU A 197 27.13 4.57 -15.73
C LEU A 197 27.43 4.22 -14.27
N ARG A 198 27.85 5.20 -13.46
CA ARG A 198 28.01 5.02 -12.01
C ARG A 198 26.68 4.67 -11.34
N LEU A 199 25.60 5.39 -11.70
CA LEU A 199 24.25 5.09 -11.20
C LEU A 199 23.82 3.67 -11.57
N ALA A 200 24.01 3.27 -12.84
CA ALA A 200 23.72 1.92 -13.30
C ALA A 200 24.55 0.86 -12.54
N ALA A 201 25.83 1.13 -12.29
CA ALA A 201 26.72 0.25 -11.53
C ALA A 201 26.27 0.07 -10.07
N VAL A 202 25.81 1.15 -9.41
CA VAL A 202 25.23 1.04 -8.07
C VAL A 202 23.97 0.18 -8.08
N HIS A 203 23.04 0.39 -9.03
CA HIS A 203 21.85 -0.47 -9.17
C HIS A 203 22.23 -1.93 -9.44
N ALA A 204 23.21 -2.17 -10.31
CA ALA A 204 23.72 -3.50 -10.63
C ALA A 204 24.28 -4.22 -9.40
N LEU A 205 25.16 -3.57 -8.64
CA LEU A 205 25.84 -4.15 -7.48
C LEU A 205 24.93 -4.26 -6.25
N ALA A 206 24.04 -3.29 -6.03
CA ALA A 206 23.16 -3.25 -4.86
C ALA A 206 22.18 -4.43 -4.78
N ARG A 207 21.93 -5.13 -5.91
CA ARG A 207 21.14 -6.38 -5.94
C ARG A 207 21.73 -7.48 -5.06
N SER A 208 23.05 -7.55 -4.94
CA SER A 208 23.75 -8.55 -4.11
C SER A 208 24.48 -7.91 -2.93
N GLU A 209 24.85 -6.64 -3.02
CA GLU A 209 25.60 -5.90 -2.00
C GLU A 209 24.89 -4.57 -1.66
N PRO A 210 23.75 -4.60 -0.92
CA PRO A 210 22.94 -3.39 -0.66
C PRO A 210 23.70 -2.24 0.01
N ALA A 211 24.74 -2.56 0.78
CA ALA A 211 25.58 -1.57 1.46
C ALA A 211 26.29 -0.60 0.48
N ILE A 212 26.49 -0.99 -0.79
CA ILE A 212 27.10 -0.12 -1.81
C ILE A 212 26.23 1.11 -2.04
N ALA A 213 24.91 0.96 -2.13
CA ALA A 213 24.00 2.07 -2.36
C ALA A 213 24.09 3.11 -1.23
N ALA A 214 24.09 2.66 0.02
CA ALA A 214 24.21 3.54 1.19
C ALA A 214 25.53 4.34 1.17
N SER A 215 26.64 3.70 0.80
CA SER A 215 27.94 4.38 0.69
C SER A 215 27.99 5.42 -0.45
N GLN A 216 27.11 5.29 -1.44
CA GLN A 216 27.05 6.14 -2.64
C GLN A 216 25.90 7.16 -2.60
N VAL A 217 25.22 7.36 -1.48
CA VAL A 217 24.02 8.21 -1.38
C VAL A 217 24.19 9.61 -1.99
N GLY A 218 25.35 10.26 -1.77
CA GLY A 218 25.64 11.58 -2.35
C GLY A 218 25.80 11.55 -3.88
N MET A 219 26.31 10.45 -4.44
CA MET A 219 26.37 10.24 -5.89
C MET A 219 24.97 9.98 -6.45
N LEU A 220 24.16 9.16 -5.79
CA LEU A 220 22.77 8.88 -6.20
C LEU A 220 21.92 10.15 -6.27
N VAL A 221 22.01 11.03 -5.27
CA VAL A 221 21.33 12.34 -5.29
C VAL A 221 21.76 13.16 -6.50
N ARG A 222 23.08 13.25 -6.77
CA ARG A 222 23.60 13.99 -7.93
C ARG A 222 23.09 13.41 -9.25
N ALA A 223 23.13 12.09 -9.41
CA ALA A 223 22.74 11.42 -10.65
C ALA A 223 21.25 11.60 -10.97
N VAL A 224 20.37 11.55 -9.97
CA VAL A 224 18.93 11.74 -10.17
C VAL A 224 18.55 13.20 -10.45
N LEU A 225 19.32 14.14 -9.90
CA LEU A 225 19.15 15.57 -10.15
C LEU A 225 19.83 16.06 -11.43
N ASP A 226 20.69 15.23 -12.02
CA ASP A 226 21.43 15.56 -13.22
C ASP A 226 20.48 15.83 -14.41
N PRO A 227 20.76 16.83 -15.28
CA PRO A 227 19.95 17.10 -16.46
C PRO A 227 19.86 15.91 -17.42
N ASP A 228 20.91 15.11 -17.55
CA ASP A 228 20.91 13.94 -18.42
C ASP A 228 20.10 12.78 -17.83
N ALA A 229 19.58 12.88 -16.60
CA ALA A 229 18.70 11.87 -16.02
C ALA A 229 17.45 11.58 -16.86
N VAL A 230 17.10 12.48 -17.79
CA VAL A 230 16.06 12.27 -18.81
C VAL A 230 16.30 11.01 -19.65
N LEU A 231 17.56 10.58 -19.80
CA LEU A 231 17.91 9.35 -20.55
C LEU A 231 17.27 8.09 -19.97
N TRP A 232 16.96 8.10 -18.67
CA TRP A 232 16.36 6.97 -17.96
C TRP A 232 14.87 6.81 -18.25
N LEU A 233 14.20 7.83 -18.79
CA LEU A 233 12.79 7.71 -19.19
C LEU A 233 12.61 6.67 -20.31
N ASP A 234 13.62 6.54 -21.18
CA ASP A 234 13.65 5.58 -22.28
C ASP A 234 14.42 4.28 -21.95
N SER A 235 14.87 4.10 -20.70
CA SER A 235 15.48 2.85 -20.22
C SER A 235 14.41 1.76 -20.17
N ALA A 236 14.73 0.55 -20.62
CA ALA A 236 13.80 -0.57 -20.48
C ALA A 236 13.70 -1.05 -19.01
N TRP A 237 14.76 -0.86 -18.23
CA TRP A 237 14.88 -1.37 -16.86
C TRP A 237 14.23 -0.49 -15.80
N ILE A 238 14.44 0.83 -15.89
CA ILE A 238 13.90 1.79 -14.92
C ILE A 238 12.70 2.50 -15.55
N GLY A 239 12.91 3.16 -16.70
CA GLY A 239 11.88 3.67 -17.59
C GLY A 239 10.82 4.62 -16.99
N GLY A 240 10.00 5.19 -17.87
CA GLY A 240 8.75 5.82 -17.48
C GLY A 240 8.88 7.28 -17.06
N THR A 241 8.86 7.56 -15.76
CA THR A 241 8.79 8.94 -15.25
C THR A 241 10.00 9.28 -14.37
N SER A 242 10.28 10.57 -14.17
CA SER A 242 11.30 11.00 -13.20
C SER A 242 10.99 10.48 -11.78
N ALA A 243 9.70 10.32 -11.44
CA ALA A 243 9.30 9.71 -10.18
C ALA A 243 9.73 8.24 -10.09
N THR A 244 9.60 7.48 -11.19
CA THR A 244 10.09 6.09 -11.25
C THR A 244 11.58 6.03 -10.95
N LEU A 245 12.39 6.87 -11.59
CA LEU A 245 13.83 6.92 -11.34
C LEU A 245 14.16 7.22 -9.86
N VAL A 246 13.50 8.23 -9.28
CA VAL A 246 13.68 8.62 -7.88
C VAL A 246 13.31 7.48 -6.94
N HIS A 247 12.15 6.86 -7.12
CA HIS A 247 11.67 5.80 -6.24
C HIS A 247 12.48 4.52 -6.37
N THR A 248 12.83 4.09 -7.59
CA THR A 248 13.64 2.90 -7.81
C THR A 248 15.05 3.09 -7.26
N THR A 249 15.65 4.27 -7.44
CA THR A 249 16.98 4.59 -6.89
C THR A 249 16.97 4.71 -5.37
N GLY A 250 16.00 5.42 -4.81
CA GLY A 250 15.84 5.52 -3.36
C GLY A 250 15.51 4.17 -2.70
N GLY A 251 14.79 3.29 -3.41
CA GLY A 251 14.48 1.93 -2.95
C GLY A 251 15.71 1.09 -2.62
N LEU A 252 16.87 1.37 -3.25
CA LEU A 252 18.14 0.71 -2.91
C LEU A 252 18.60 0.99 -1.47
N LEU A 253 18.14 2.10 -0.87
CA LEU A 253 18.53 2.58 0.45
C LEU A 253 17.58 2.11 1.56
N ALA A 254 16.58 1.29 1.22
CA ALA A 254 15.47 0.92 2.12
C ALA A 254 15.91 0.27 3.45
N SER A 255 17.11 -0.31 3.51
CA SER A 255 17.69 -0.95 4.69
C SER A 255 18.45 0.01 5.62
N ASP A 256 18.82 1.21 5.16
CA ASP A 256 19.58 2.20 5.92
C ASP A 256 18.77 3.51 6.07
N PRO A 257 18.10 3.74 7.21
CA PRO A 257 17.23 4.92 7.39
C PRO A 257 17.97 6.25 7.26
N VAL A 258 19.28 6.29 7.54
CA VAL A 258 20.07 7.52 7.46
C VAL A 258 20.33 7.87 6.00
N ALA A 259 20.83 6.91 5.21
CA ALA A 259 21.07 7.12 3.78
C ALA A 259 19.76 7.38 3.03
N ASP A 260 18.69 6.63 3.32
CA ASP A 260 17.34 6.79 2.76
C ASP A 260 16.82 8.23 2.98
N SER A 261 16.97 8.75 4.21
CA SER A 261 16.59 10.12 4.56
C SER A 261 17.45 11.18 3.85
N VAL A 262 18.77 10.96 3.75
CA VAL A 262 19.68 11.87 3.03
C VAL A 262 19.30 11.96 1.56
N PHE A 263 18.99 10.84 0.91
CA PHE A 263 18.55 10.82 -0.48
C PHE A 263 17.22 11.55 -0.67
N ALA A 264 16.20 11.22 0.13
CA ALA A 264 14.90 11.88 0.09
C ALA A 264 15.02 13.41 0.24
N VAL A 265 15.80 13.87 1.23
CA VAL A 265 16.04 15.30 1.47
C VAL A 265 16.84 15.95 0.35
N GLY A 266 17.88 15.27 -0.16
CA GLY A 266 18.73 15.78 -1.23
C GLY A 266 17.96 16.07 -2.51
N VAL A 267 17.16 15.09 -2.96
CA VAL A 267 16.33 15.20 -4.17
C VAL A 267 15.23 16.24 -3.99
N ALA A 268 14.52 16.23 -2.85
CA ALA A 268 13.38 17.11 -2.62
C ALA A 268 13.77 18.60 -2.50
N ARG A 269 15.00 18.92 -2.09
CA ARG A 269 15.47 20.31 -1.91
C ARG A 269 15.94 20.99 -3.18
N HIS A 270 16.54 20.25 -4.11
CA HIS A 270 17.31 20.83 -5.21
C HIS A 270 16.76 20.47 -6.60
N GLY A 271 15.70 19.67 -6.65
CA GLY A 271 15.03 19.31 -7.89
C GLY A 271 14.17 20.42 -8.48
N GLU A 272 13.92 20.31 -9.78
CA GLU A 272 12.77 20.92 -10.45
C GLU A 272 11.47 20.35 -9.87
N ALA A 273 10.33 20.98 -10.17
CA ALA A 273 9.02 20.68 -9.56
C ALA A 273 8.73 19.17 -9.46
N ASP A 274 8.82 18.43 -10.57
CA ASP A 274 8.53 17.00 -10.62
C ASP A 274 9.48 16.16 -9.75
N ARG A 275 10.77 16.54 -9.70
CA ARG A 275 11.76 15.88 -8.85
C ARG A 275 11.52 16.21 -7.37
N ARG A 276 11.08 17.43 -7.02
CA ARG A 276 10.71 17.78 -5.63
C ARG A 276 9.51 16.95 -5.18
N VAL A 277 8.49 16.83 -6.03
CA VAL A 277 7.30 16.01 -5.78
C VAL A 277 7.69 14.54 -5.60
N ALA A 278 8.52 13.99 -6.48
CA ALA A 278 9.02 12.62 -6.37
C ALA A 278 9.87 12.40 -5.09
N GLY A 279 10.74 13.36 -4.76
CA GLY A 279 11.54 13.35 -3.53
C GLY A 279 10.67 13.33 -2.27
N LEU A 280 9.58 14.10 -2.23
CA LEU A 280 8.59 14.04 -1.15
C LEU A 280 7.79 12.73 -1.14
N GLY A 281 7.47 12.17 -2.30
CA GLY A 281 6.89 10.82 -2.40
C GLY A 281 7.82 9.75 -1.83
N HIS A 282 9.13 9.91 -2.01
CA HIS A 282 10.10 8.99 -1.43
C HIS A 282 10.28 9.26 0.07
N ALA A 283 10.29 10.52 0.51
CA ALA A 283 10.27 10.88 1.94
C ALA A 283 9.07 10.24 2.66
N GLN A 284 7.90 10.15 2.01
CA GLN A 284 6.76 9.41 2.54
C GLN A 284 7.09 7.93 2.76
N GLN A 285 7.75 7.25 1.82
CA GLN A 285 8.15 5.84 1.98
C GLN A 285 9.11 5.67 3.17
N VAL A 286 10.09 6.57 3.32
CA VAL A 286 11.01 6.58 4.46
C VAL A 286 10.23 6.73 5.77
N LEU A 287 9.37 7.74 5.86
CA LEU A 287 8.56 8.03 7.05
C LEU A 287 7.56 6.92 7.37
N SER A 288 7.02 6.22 6.37
CA SER A 288 6.13 5.07 6.56
C SER A 288 6.88 3.81 6.99
N ARG A 289 8.19 3.70 6.74
CA ARG A 289 9.01 2.53 7.13
C ARG A 289 9.66 2.73 8.49
N TRP A 290 10.24 3.90 8.71
CA TRP A 290 11.14 4.18 9.83
C TRP A 290 10.57 5.24 10.78
N ARG A 291 10.83 5.07 12.07
CA ARG A 291 10.63 6.12 13.08
C ARG A 291 11.89 6.95 13.32
N THR A 292 13.06 6.39 13.04
CA THR A 292 14.36 7.06 13.18
C THR A 292 14.68 7.95 11.96
N ALA A 293 15.60 8.91 12.11
CA ALA A 293 16.12 9.81 11.06
C ALA A 293 15.19 10.98 10.59
N VAL A 294 14.27 11.45 11.44
CA VAL A 294 13.18 12.35 11.03
C VAL A 294 13.55 13.85 10.96
N GLU A 295 14.64 14.29 11.58
CA GLU A 295 14.91 15.75 11.71
C GLU A 295 15.15 16.45 10.36
N GLY A 296 15.96 15.83 9.49
CA GLY A 296 16.21 16.36 8.14
C GLY A 296 14.93 16.44 7.29
N ILE A 297 14.06 15.43 7.42
CA ILE A 297 12.78 15.37 6.70
C ILE A 297 11.79 16.40 7.27
N ARG A 298 11.65 16.55 8.60
CA ARG A 298 10.79 17.59 9.21
C ARG A 298 11.15 18.98 8.71
N SER A 299 12.44 19.31 8.72
CA SER A 299 12.94 20.58 8.19
C SER A 299 12.64 20.77 6.70
N LEU A 300 12.66 19.69 5.91
CA LEU A 300 12.23 19.72 4.50
C LEU A 300 10.73 20.00 4.39
N LEU A 301 9.89 19.32 5.17
CA LEU A 301 8.43 19.49 5.13
C LEU A 301 8.03 20.92 5.49
N GLY A 302 8.63 21.52 6.52
CA GLY A 302 8.39 22.92 6.87
C GLY A 302 8.65 23.88 5.71
N ARG A 303 9.81 23.74 5.03
CA ARG A 303 10.12 24.55 3.84
C ARG A 303 9.13 24.29 2.70
N GLY A 304 8.69 23.03 2.55
CA GLY A 304 7.71 22.64 1.54
C GLY A 304 6.36 23.33 1.68
N LEU A 305 5.98 23.81 2.87
CA LEU A 305 4.74 24.58 3.07
C LEU A 305 4.75 25.94 2.36
N ASP A 306 5.92 26.48 2.02
CA ASP A 306 6.09 27.77 1.35
C ASP A 306 6.55 27.63 -0.12
N ASP A 307 6.57 26.40 -0.66
CA ASP A 307 6.96 26.12 -2.04
C ASP A 307 5.97 26.75 -3.04
N ASP A 308 6.46 27.13 -4.22
CA ASP A 308 5.64 27.71 -5.27
C ASP A 308 4.70 26.67 -5.91
N VAL A 309 5.08 25.40 -5.91
CA VAL A 309 4.32 24.29 -6.48
C VAL A 309 3.25 23.77 -5.50
N PRO A 310 1.95 23.82 -5.86
CA PRO A 310 0.87 23.34 -4.99
C PRO A 310 1.00 21.89 -4.52
N GLU A 311 1.46 20.98 -5.39
CA GLU A 311 1.64 19.56 -5.03
C GLU A 311 2.72 19.38 -3.94
N VAL A 312 3.76 20.22 -3.95
CA VAL A 312 4.80 20.21 -2.90
C VAL A 312 4.20 20.69 -1.57
N ARG A 313 3.47 21.82 -1.57
CA ARG A 313 2.78 22.32 -0.37
C ARG A 313 1.78 21.32 0.19
N TYR A 314 0.97 20.69 -0.68
CA TYR A 314 0.01 19.67 -0.29
C TYR A 314 0.71 18.49 0.39
N ARG A 315 1.75 17.93 -0.23
CA ARG A 315 2.49 16.78 0.30
C ARG A 315 3.17 17.12 1.62
N ALA A 316 3.74 18.32 1.74
CA ALA A 316 4.31 18.80 2.98
C ALA A 316 3.27 18.83 4.12
N ALA A 317 2.12 19.49 3.89
CA ALA A 317 1.04 19.56 4.88
C ALA A 317 0.48 18.18 5.25
N ALA A 318 0.25 17.31 4.26
CA ALA A 318 -0.29 15.98 4.50
C ALA A 318 0.71 15.07 5.24
N LEU A 319 2.01 15.15 4.97
CA LEU A 319 3.02 14.42 5.73
C LEU A 319 3.18 14.95 7.16
N LEU A 320 3.05 16.26 7.37
CA LEU A 320 2.97 16.84 8.72
C LEU A 320 1.73 16.37 9.48
N ALA A 321 0.60 16.14 8.79
CA ALA A 321 -0.59 15.52 9.38
C ALA A 321 -0.35 14.07 9.81
N CYS A 322 0.36 13.30 8.97
CA CYS A 322 0.79 11.95 9.30
C CYS A 322 1.67 11.91 10.56
N LEU A 323 2.59 12.87 10.71
CA LEU A 323 3.47 12.97 11.89
C LEU A 323 2.74 13.42 13.18
N GLY A 324 1.52 13.93 13.09
CA GLY A 324 0.72 14.30 14.26
C GLY A 324 1.40 15.34 15.14
N THR A 325 1.41 15.11 16.45
CA THR A 325 1.98 16.04 17.45
C THR A 325 3.48 16.27 17.30
N GLU A 326 4.21 15.34 16.66
CA GLU A 326 5.64 15.52 16.36
C GLU A 326 5.90 16.71 15.40
N ALA A 327 4.86 17.15 14.68
CA ALA A 327 4.90 18.29 13.75
C ALA A 327 4.41 19.61 14.35
N ALA A 328 4.11 19.67 15.66
CA ALA A 328 3.64 20.87 16.34
C ALA A 328 4.48 22.16 16.11
N PRO A 329 5.82 22.11 15.92
CA PRO A 329 6.60 23.30 15.59
C PRO A 329 6.19 24.03 14.29
N TYR A 330 5.41 23.38 13.42
CA TYR A 330 4.96 23.93 12.14
C TYR A 330 3.49 24.39 12.17
N ALA A 331 2.83 24.40 13.34
CA ALA A 331 1.41 24.73 13.47
C ALA A 331 1.05 26.11 12.88
N GLU A 332 1.85 27.15 13.14
CA GLU A 332 1.61 28.51 12.62
C GLU A 332 1.70 28.57 11.08
N GLN A 333 2.66 27.86 10.49
CA GLN A 333 2.78 27.78 9.03
C GLN A 333 1.59 27.01 8.42
N LEU A 334 1.13 25.94 9.08
CA LEU A 334 -0.07 25.22 8.67
C LEU A 334 -1.33 26.08 8.79
N ALA A 335 -1.47 26.85 9.87
CA ALA A 335 -2.58 27.78 10.08
C ALA A 335 -2.67 28.79 8.92
N ALA A 336 -1.54 29.36 8.50
CA ALA A 336 -1.45 30.26 7.35
C ALA A 336 -1.86 29.61 6.01
N ARG A 337 -1.84 28.27 5.92
CA ARG A 337 -2.20 27.50 4.71
C ARG A 337 -3.62 26.95 4.71
N THR A 338 -4.39 27.08 5.79
CA THR A 338 -5.77 26.54 5.89
C THR A 338 -6.72 27.08 4.80
N ALA A 339 -6.49 28.31 4.33
CA ALA A 339 -7.23 28.97 3.27
C ALA A 339 -6.63 28.78 1.85
N ASP A 340 -5.53 28.02 1.71
CA ASP A 340 -4.92 27.75 0.40
C ASP A 340 -5.82 26.83 -0.43
N SER A 341 -6.53 27.41 -1.39
CA SER A 341 -7.46 26.72 -2.28
C SER A 341 -6.79 26.04 -3.48
N ALA A 342 -5.47 26.06 -3.59
CA ALA A 342 -4.76 25.43 -4.69
C ALA A 342 -5.00 23.92 -4.68
N LEU A 343 -5.36 23.38 -5.84
CA LEU A 343 -5.60 21.95 -6.02
C LEU A 343 -4.27 21.20 -6.13
N ARG A 344 -4.25 20.01 -5.56
CA ARG A 344 -3.18 19.05 -5.78
C ARG A 344 -3.29 18.43 -7.19
N ASP A 345 -2.21 17.84 -7.68
CA ASP A 345 -2.22 17.11 -8.96
C ASP A 345 -2.79 15.70 -8.76
N SER A 346 -4.12 15.59 -8.74
CA SER A 346 -4.81 14.30 -8.64
C SER A 346 -6.23 14.37 -9.22
N ARG A 347 -6.81 13.20 -9.53
CA ARG A 347 -8.20 13.09 -9.99
C ARG A 347 -9.23 13.53 -8.93
N VAL A 348 -8.85 13.50 -7.65
CA VAL A 348 -9.71 13.91 -6.53
C VAL A 348 -9.45 15.37 -6.20
N ARG A 349 -10.50 16.19 -6.13
CA ARG A 349 -10.40 17.63 -5.87
C ARG A 349 -10.10 17.96 -4.39
N THR A 350 -8.87 17.70 -3.98
CA THR A 350 -8.31 18.07 -2.66
C THR A 350 -7.37 19.26 -2.79
N THR A 351 -7.35 20.10 -1.76
CA THR A 351 -6.57 21.36 -1.71
C THR A 351 -5.49 21.30 -0.66
N VAL A 352 -4.49 22.17 -0.79
CA VAL A 352 -3.46 22.38 0.25
C VAL A 352 -4.10 22.70 1.61
N GLY A 353 -5.13 23.55 1.62
CA GLY A 353 -5.85 23.90 2.84
C GLY A 353 -6.53 22.73 3.53
N ASP A 354 -6.99 21.72 2.79
CA ASP A 354 -7.58 20.51 3.41
C ASP A 354 -6.53 19.72 4.19
N ALA A 355 -5.35 19.53 3.59
CA ALA A 355 -4.22 18.89 4.26
C ALA A 355 -3.72 19.70 5.46
N ALA A 356 -3.73 21.03 5.37
CA ALA A 356 -3.35 21.90 6.48
C ALA A 356 -4.34 21.81 7.66
N VAL A 357 -5.65 21.84 7.40
CA VAL A 357 -6.68 21.65 8.43
C VAL A 357 -6.59 20.27 9.07
N TRP A 358 -6.34 19.24 8.27
CA TRP A 358 -6.09 17.89 8.78
C TRP A 358 -4.86 17.83 9.69
N ALA A 359 -3.76 18.49 9.30
CA ALA A 359 -2.54 18.53 10.09
C ALA A 359 -2.75 19.20 11.45
N LEU A 360 -3.45 20.33 11.48
CA LEU A 360 -3.81 21.02 12.72
C LEU A 360 -4.71 20.14 13.61
N ALA A 361 -5.69 19.44 13.02
CA ALA A 361 -6.54 18.50 13.76
C ALA A 361 -5.73 17.36 14.39
N ARG A 362 -4.75 16.80 13.65
CA ARG A 362 -3.84 15.75 14.14
C ARG A 362 -2.86 16.24 15.21
N GLN A 363 -2.58 17.54 15.26
CA GLN A 363 -1.77 18.19 16.29
C GLN A 363 -2.59 18.62 17.52
N GLY A 364 -3.93 18.55 17.46
CA GLY A 364 -4.80 19.09 18.51
C GLY A 364 -4.82 20.63 18.56
N HIS A 365 -4.44 21.30 17.46
CA HIS A 365 -4.35 22.76 17.42
C HIS A 365 -5.74 23.40 17.23
N PRO A 366 -6.12 24.42 18.02
CA PRO A 366 -7.47 24.98 18.01
C PRO A 366 -7.90 25.59 16.67
N ASP A 367 -6.95 26.04 15.85
CA ASP A 367 -7.24 26.62 14.52
C ASP A 367 -7.77 25.60 13.51
N CYS A 368 -7.75 24.29 13.80
CA CYS A 368 -8.43 23.32 12.94
C CYS A 368 -9.96 23.52 12.95
N ARG A 369 -10.51 24.11 14.01
CA ARG A 369 -11.96 24.20 14.27
C ARG A 369 -12.70 24.99 13.20
N SER A 370 -12.23 26.19 12.88
CA SER A 370 -12.87 27.06 11.87
C SER A 370 -12.84 26.40 10.49
N GLY A 371 -11.69 25.83 10.10
CA GLY A 371 -11.53 25.14 8.83
C GLY A 371 -12.40 23.88 8.69
N LEU A 372 -12.64 23.14 9.78
CA LEU A 372 -13.54 21.99 9.81
C LEU A 372 -15.01 22.40 9.73
N VAL A 373 -15.42 23.44 10.48
CA VAL A 373 -16.79 23.97 10.42
C VAL A 373 -17.11 24.46 9.02
N GLU A 374 -16.20 25.22 8.39
CA GLU A 374 -16.34 25.68 7.00
C GLU A 374 -16.59 24.53 6.03
N ARG A 375 -15.80 23.44 6.12
CA ARG A 375 -15.90 22.27 5.24
C ARG A 375 -17.15 21.44 5.47
N LEU A 376 -17.61 21.33 6.72
CA LEU A 376 -18.86 20.63 7.05
C LEU A 376 -20.08 21.41 6.59
N SER A 377 -20.04 22.74 6.69
CA SER A 377 -21.13 23.64 6.28
C SER A 377 -21.13 23.98 4.79
N GLY A 378 -20.01 23.80 4.09
CA GLY A 378 -19.87 24.08 2.66
C GLY A 378 -20.15 22.88 1.74
N ASP A 379 -20.18 23.16 0.44
CA ASP A 379 -20.42 22.14 -0.61
C ASP A 379 -19.23 21.19 -0.79
N ARG A 380 -18.02 21.64 -0.43
CA ARG A 380 -16.77 20.89 -0.63
C ARG A 380 -16.20 20.45 0.71
N LEU A 381 -16.27 19.16 0.99
CA LEU A 381 -15.80 18.59 2.25
C LEU A 381 -14.27 18.57 2.37
N GLY A 382 -13.55 18.29 1.28
CA GLY A 382 -12.09 18.17 1.30
C GLY A 382 -11.55 16.92 2.01
N PHE A 383 -12.42 16.04 2.48
CA PHE A 383 -12.12 14.75 3.13
C PHE A 383 -12.89 13.63 2.47
N ASP A 384 -12.43 12.40 2.66
CA ASP A 384 -13.16 11.23 2.18
C ASP A 384 -14.42 10.99 3.03
N THR A 385 -15.42 10.36 2.43
CA THR A 385 -16.68 10.00 3.09
C THR A 385 -16.72 8.53 3.49
N VAL A 386 -15.77 7.73 3.02
CA VAL A 386 -15.67 6.28 3.24
C VAL A 386 -14.30 5.95 3.79
N LEU A 387 -14.25 4.97 4.70
CA LEU A 387 -13.00 4.44 5.21
C LEU A 387 -12.24 3.70 4.10
N ALA A 388 -11.03 4.15 3.80
CA ALA A 388 -10.13 3.48 2.88
C ALA A 388 -9.05 2.68 3.65
N HIS A 389 -8.72 1.51 3.10
CA HIS A 389 -7.68 0.62 3.61
C HIS A 389 -6.81 0.20 2.42
N TYR A 390 -5.50 0.35 2.57
CA TYR A 390 -4.52 0.01 1.55
C TYR A 390 -3.56 -1.04 2.12
N GLY A 391 -3.05 -1.92 1.25
CA GLY A 391 -1.98 -2.83 1.65
C GLY A 391 -0.79 -2.05 2.21
N ARG A 392 -0.08 -2.67 3.17
CA ARG A 392 1.03 -2.05 3.92
C ARG A 392 2.08 -1.34 3.06
N GLU A 393 2.38 -1.92 1.90
CA GLU A 393 3.42 -1.44 0.97
C GLU A 393 2.92 -0.38 -0.01
N VAL A 394 1.65 0.03 0.05
CA VAL A 394 1.10 1.04 -0.85
C VAL A 394 1.26 2.44 -0.22
N PRO A 395 2.17 3.30 -0.71
CA PRO A 395 2.41 4.61 -0.13
C PRO A 395 1.37 5.64 -0.63
N MET A 396 0.09 5.43 -0.33
CA MET A 396 -0.99 6.34 -0.72
C MET A 396 -1.07 7.56 0.21
N LEU A 397 -1.00 8.75 -0.37
CA LEU A 397 -1.28 10.00 0.35
C LEU A 397 -2.68 10.50 -0.02
N VAL A 398 -3.68 9.96 0.69
CA VAL A 398 -5.10 10.33 0.58
C VAL A 398 -5.57 11.01 1.86
N GLN A 399 -6.66 11.77 1.77
CA GLN A 399 -7.30 12.34 2.95
C GLN A 399 -7.98 11.22 3.76
N PRO A 400 -8.04 11.33 5.09
CA PRO A 400 -8.82 10.41 5.91
C PRO A 400 -10.32 10.58 5.64
N ALA A 401 -11.10 9.58 6.07
CA ALA A 401 -12.54 9.80 6.16
C ALA A 401 -12.84 10.85 7.23
N ILE A 402 -13.83 11.72 7.00
CA ILE A 402 -14.13 12.82 7.92
C ILE A 402 -14.38 12.35 9.36
N CYS A 403 -14.99 11.18 9.57
CA CYS A 403 -15.17 10.66 10.93
C CYS A 403 -13.83 10.43 11.67
N GLU A 404 -12.76 10.09 10.96
CA GLU A 404 -11.46 9.80 11.56
C GLU A 404 -10.71 11.06 11.97
N VAL A 405 -11.00 12.18 11.29
CA VAL A 405 -10.52 13.51 11.68
C VAL A 405 -11.27 14.00 12.91
N LEU A 406 -12.58 13.75 12.98
CA LEU A 406 -13.44 14.29 14.02
C LEU A 406 -13.37 13.48 15.32
N ILE A 407 -13.23 12.15 15.29
CA ILE A 407 -13.25 11.30 16.49
C ILE A 407 -12.34 11.82 17.63
N PRO A 408 -11.06 12.21 17.38
CA PRO A 408 -10.18 12.74 18.43
C PRO A 408 -10.62 14.11 19.00
N LEU A 409 -11.45 14.86 18.28
CA LEU A 409 -11.79 16.27 18.56
C LEU A 409 -13.05 16.41 19.43
N ARG A 410 -13.25 15.50 20.39
CA ARG A 410 -14.45 15.47 21.26
C ARG A 410 -14.66 16.77 22.03
N GLU A 411 -13.58 17.48 22.37
CA GLU A 411 -13.65 18.77 23.07
C GLU A 411 -14.37 19.86 22.27
N TYR A 412 -14.43 19.75 20.94
CA TYR A 412 -15.11 20.69 20.04
C TYR A 412 -16.50 20.19 19.60
N SER A 413 -17.11 19.27 20.36
CA SER A 413 -18.38 18.65 19.98
C SER A 413 -19.51 19.66 19.82
N ASP A 414 -19.49 20.74 20.59
CA ASP A 414 -20.49 21.81 20.59
C ASP A 414 -20.63 22.53 19.24
N VAL A 415 -19.51 22.69 18.51
CA VAL A 415 -19.50 23.39 17.21
C VAL A 415 -19.46 22.45 16.01
N LEU A 416 -18.95 21.22 16.15
CA LEU A 416 -18.76 20.30 15.03
C LEU A 416 -19.99 19.38 14.80
N ILE A 417 -20.73 19.03 15.86
CA ILE A 417 -21.80 18.03 15.73
C ILE A 417 -22.99 18.53 14.91
N GLY A 418 -23.34 19.82 15.04
CA GLY A 418 -24.46 20.42 14.31
C GLY A 418 -24.25 20.40 12.80
N PRO A 419 -23.14 20.98 12.28
CA PRO A 419 -22.79 20.91 10.87
C PRO A 419 -22.70 19.48 10.33
N LEU A 420 -22.12 18.54 11.09
CA LEU A 420 -22.06 17.13 10.69
C LEU A 420 -23.46 16.49 10.59
N ALA A 421 -24.33 16.75 11.57
CA ALA A 421 -25.69 16.20 11.60
C ALA A 421 -26.59 16.76 10.47
N ALA A 422 -26.28 17.96 9.96
CA ALA A 422 -26.99 18.55 8.83
C ALA A 422 -26.67 17.85 7.48
N ARG A 423 -25.56 17.09 7.39
CA ARG A 423 -25.08 16.44 6.16
C ARG A 423 -25.61 15.01 6.04
N ARG A 424 -26.72 14.83 5.32
CA ARG A 424 -27.34 13.51 5.10
C ARG A 424 -26.44 12.52 4.36
N ASP A 425 -25.57 13.00 3.48
CA ASP A 425 -24.55 12.20 2.78
C ASP A 425 -23.47 11.64 3.73
N LEU A 426 -23.37 12.18 4.96
CA LEU A 426 -22.38 11.79 5.96
C LEU A 426 -22.98 10.95 7.09
N ALA A 427 -24.18 10.39 6.95
CA ALA A 427 -24.86 9.65 8.01
C ALA A 427 -24.00 8.52 8.63
N SER A 428 -23.25 7.77 7.82
CA SER A 428 -22.31 6.74 8.32
C SER A 428 -21.18 7.34 9.17
N ASN A 429 -20.64 8.49 8.77
CA ASN A 429 -19.61 9.22 9.51
C ASN A 429 -20.17 9.79 10.81
N LEU A 430 -21.38 10.37 10.78
CA LEU A 430 -22.08 10.86 11.96
C LEU A 430 -22.25 9.75 13.00
N CYS A 431 -22.76 8.58 12.61
CA CYS A 431 -22.93 7.45 13.53
C CYS A 431 -21.60 7.06 14.20
N ARG A 432 -20.49 7.05 13.47
CA ARG A 432 -19.16 6.71 14.01
C ARG A 432 -18.65 7.76 14.99
N VAL A 433 -18.80 9.05 14.66
CA VAL A 433 -18.40 10.16 15.53
C VAL A 433 -19.24 10.16 16.82
N VAL A 434 -20.56 10.03 16.71
CA VAL A 434 -21.45 9.99 17.89
C VAL A 434 -21.16 8.76 18.76
N ALA A 435 -20.91 7.59 18.15
CA ALA A 435 -20.53 6.40 18.91
C ALA A 435 -19.24 6.60 19.73
N ALA A 436 -18.29 7.42 19.24
CA ALA A 436 -17.06 7.74 19.97
C ALA A 436 -17.24 8.86 21.01
N TRP A 437 -18.06 9.87 20.72
CA TRP A 437 -18.26 11.03 21.61
C TRP A 437 -19.31 10.79 22.71
N GLY A 438 -20.21 9.82 22.51
CA GLY A 438 -21.22 9.40 23.46
C GLY A 438 -22.16 10.55 23.86
N PRO A 439 -22.38 10.81 25.16
CA PRO A 439 -23.36 11.80 25.64
C PRO A 439 -23.15 13.22 25.09
N ALA A 440 -21.91 13.61 24.78
CA ALA A 440 -21.59 14.94 24.26
C ALA A 440 -22.24 15.22 22.89
N ALA A 441 -22.63 14.18 22.16
CA ALA A 441 -23.22 14.27 20.83
C ALA A 441 -24.73 13.98 20.81
N ALA A 442 -25.41 14.01 21.96
CA ALA A 442 -26.83 13.69 22.08
C ALA A 442 -27.76 14.55 21.20
N VAL A 443 -27.34 15.78 20.86
CA VAL A 443 -28.07 16.67 19.95
C VAL A 443 -28.25 16.08 18.54
N ALA A 444 -27.44 15.09 18.14
CA ALA A 444 -27.55 14.41 16.85
C ALA A 444 -28.62 13.29 16.81
N LEU A 445 -29.33 13.02 17.92
CA LEU A 445 -30.33 11.94 18.00
C LEU A 445 -31.35 11.92 16.84
N PRO A 446 -31.92 13.05 16.39
CA PRO A 446 -32.85 13.03 15.25
C PRO A 446 -32.22 12.46 13.97
N ALA A 447 -30.99 12.88 13.65
CA ALA A 447 -30.28 12.37 12.47
C ALA A 447 -29.87 10.89 12.63
N LEU A 448 -29.62 10.41 13.85
CA LEU A 448 -29.39 8.99 14.12
C LEU A 448 -30.64 8.13 13.90
N LEU A 449 -31.84 8.65 14.23
CA LEU A 449 -33.10 7.95 13.96
C LEU A 449 -33.35 7.81 12.46
N ASP A 450 -33.08 8.87 11.68
CA ASP A 450 -33.14 8.83 10.21
C ASP A 450 -32.16 7.80 9.63
N ALA A 451 -30.94 7.72 10.19
CA ALA A 451 -29.97 6.70 9.80
C ALA A 451 -30.42 5.30 10.20
N ALA A 452 -31.01 5.11 11.39
CA ALA A 452 -31.46 3.81 11.88
C ALA A 452 -32.64 3.23 11.09
N ALA A 453 -33.41 4.07 10.40
CA ALA A 453 -34.45 3.63 9.48
C ALA A 453 -33.88 2.88 8.26
N GLN A 454 -32.61 3.13 7.89
CA GLN A 454 -31.96 2.47 6.76
C GLN A 454 -31.28 1.17 7.22
N ASP A 455 -31.63 0.02 6.63
CA ASP A 455 -31.10 -1.29 7.02
C ASP A 455 -29.57 -1.32 7.10
N LYS A 456 -28.89 -0.74 6.11
CA LYS A 456 -27.42 -0.71 6.02
C LYS A 456 -26.75 0.13 7.12
N LEU A 457 -27.42 1.16 7.64
CA LEU A 457 -26.88 2.06 8.66
C LEU A 457 -27.36 1.73 10.07
N ARG A 458 -28.43 0.93 10.20
CA ARG A 458 -29.05 0.57 11.48
C ARG A 458 -28.05 0.07 12.52
N PRO A 459 -27.10 -0.84 12.22
CA PRO A 459 -26.14 -1.28 13.22
C PRO A 459 -25.23 -0.15 13.72
N LEU A 460 -24.79 0.76 12.84
CA LEU A 460 -23.97 1.91 13.21
C LEU A 460 -24.77 2.93 14.04
N ALA A 461 -26.00 3.22 13.63
CA ALA A 461 -26.89 4.15 14.31
C ALA A 461 -27.28 3.64 15.70
N ALA A 462 -27.59 2.34 15.82
CA ALA A 462 -27.87 1.70 17.10
C ALA A 462 -26.67 1.78 18.05
N LYS A 463 -25.45 1.51 17.56
CA LYS A 463 -24.22 1.68 18.36
C LYS A 463 -24.04 3.14 18.81
N ALA A 464 -24.33 4.11 17.96
CA ALA A 464 -24.29 5.52 18.33
C ALA A 464 -25.31 5.89 19.42
N ILE A 465 -26.56 5.42 19.27
CA ILE A 465 -27.65 5.61 20.24
C ILE A 465 -27.28 5.00 21.59
N GLY A 466 -26.77 3.76 21.61
CA GLY A 466 -26.33 3.10 22.85
C GLY A 466 -25.18 3.84 23.53
N ALA A 467 -24.23 4.40 22.77
CA ALA A 467 -23.10 5.16 23.30
C ALA A 467 -23.51 6.50 23.94
N ILE A 468 -24.60 7.12 23.49
CA ILE A 468 -25.19 8.30 24.17
C ILE A 468 -25.70 7.92 25.57
N GLY A 469 -26.13 6.68 25.77
CA GLY A 469 -26.58 6.15 27.06
C GLY A 469 -28.04 6.54 27.37
N PRO A 470 -28.41 6.70 28.67
CA PRO A 470 -29.81 6.82 29.09
C PRO A 470 -30.63 7.93 28.44
N ALA A 471 -29.98 9.04 28.04
CA ALA A 471 -30.66 10.14 27.34
C ALA A 471 -31.27 9.70 25.98
N ALA A 472 -30.78 8.61 25.40
CA ALA A 472 -31.24 8.06 24.13
C ALA A 472 -32.25 6.91 24.28
N ALA A 473 -32.75 6.63 25.50
CA ALA A 473 -33.63 5.49 25.77
C ALA A 473 -34.91 5.48 24.91
N ALA A 474 -35.50 6.65 24.68
CA ALA A 474 -36.68 6.77 23.81
C ALA A 474 -36.36 6.37 22.35
N ALA A 475 -35.21 6.79 21.83
CA ALA A 475 -34.75 6.44 20.49
C ALA A 475 -34.39 4.95 20.39
N ALA A 476 -33.70 4.38 21.38
CA ALA A 476 -33.40 2.95 21.39
C ALA A 476 -34.68 2.10 21.38
N ARG A 477 -35.73 2.52 22.10
CA ARG A 477 -37.01 1.80 22.17
C ARG A 477 -37.72 1.67 20.82
N THR A 478 -37.53 2.62 19.89
CA THR A 478 -38.12 2.50 18.55
C THR A 478 -37.48 1.40 17.70
N LEU A 479 -36.31 0.89 18.11
CA LEU A 479 -35.57 -0.17 17.42
C LEU A 479 -35.88 -1.56 17.98
N ARG A 480 -36.80 -1.69 18.95
CA ARG A 480 -37.12 -2.95 19.67
C ARG A 480 -37.33 -4.14 18.74
N ASP A 481 -38.05 -3.94 17.63
CA ASP A 481 -38.38 -5.02 16.69
C ASP A 481 -37.16 -5.54 15.91
N SER A 482 -36.05 -4.80 15.94
CA SER A 482 -34.76 -5.17 15.36
C SER A 482 -33.76 -5.70 16.39
N ALA A 483 -34.19 -6.13 17.59
CA ALA A 483 -33.30 -6.64 18.65
C ALA A 483 -32.50 -7.91 18.27
N ALA A 484 -32.82 -8.55 17.14
CA ALA A 484 -31.96 -9.59 16.57
C ALA A 484 -30.60 -9.05 16.11
N GLU A 485 -30.49 -7.75 15.82
CA GLU A 485 -29.23 -7.09 15.49
C GLU A 485 -28.42 -6.82 16.78
N PRO A 486 -27.16 -7.30 16.91
CA PRO A 486 -26.39 -7.17 18.15
C PRO A 486 -26.23 -5.73 18.64
N ALA A 487 -26.01 -4.77 17.75
CA ALA A 487 -25.88 -3.36 18.12
C ALA A 487 -27.19 -2.76 18.65
N VAL A 488 -28.35 -3.24 18.18
CA VAL A 488 -29.67 -2.81 18.68
C VAL A 488 -29.92 -3.40 20.06
N ALA A 489 -29.66 -4.70 20.25
CA ALA A 489 -29.78 -5.35 21.55
C ALA A 489 -28.88 -4.66 22.60
N TRP A 490 -27.63 -4.36 22.22
CA TRP A 490 -26.72 -3.60 23.07
C TRP A 490 -27.24 -2.19 23.38
N ALA A 491 -27.79 -1.48 22.40
CA ALA A 491 -28.37 -0.15 22.64
C ALA A 491 -29.55 -0.21 23.62
N LEU A 492 -30.49 -1.16 23.45
CA LEU A 492 -31.64 -1.35 24.34
C LEU A 492 -31.22 -1.57 25.80
N TRP A 493 -30.17 -2.38 25.99
CA TRP A 493 -29.56 -2.61 27.30
C TRP A 493 -28.84 -1.37 27.82
N ARG A 494 -27.90 -0.81 27.04
CA ARG A 494 -27.01 0.27 27.47
C ARG A 494 -27.75 1.57 27.81
N THR A 495 -28.84 1.87 27.11
CA THR A 495 -29.67 3.06 27.40
C THR A 495 -30.72 2.82 28.49
N GLY A 496 -30.93 1.58 28.93
CA GLY A 496 -32.04 1.24 29.83
C GLY A 496 -33.42 1.24 29.16
N ALA A 497 -33.49 1.16 27.83
CA ALA A 497 -34.77 1.23 27.11
C ALA A 497 -35.59 -0.06 27.24
N ASP A 498 -34.90 -1.20 27.16
CA ASP A 498 -35.39 -2.56 27.49
C ASP A 498 -34.18 -3.47 27.81
N PRO A 499 -33.68 -3.43 29.07
CA PRO A 499 -32.50 -4.21 29.47
C PRO A 499 -32.66 -5.71 29.32
N ASP A 500 -33.83 -6.25 29.67
CA ASP A 500 -34.08 -7.69 29.65
C ASP A 500 -34.04 -8.24 28.22
N LEU A 501 -34.70 -7.55 27.27
CA LEU A 501 -34.66 -7.94 25.87
C LEU A 501 -33.25 -7.84 25.28
N GLY A 502 -32.52 -6.76 25.61
CA GLY A 502 -31.15 -6.56 25.16
C GLY A 502 -30.21 -7.66 25.64
N LEU A 503 -30.22 -7.93 26.95
CA LEU A 503 -29.42 -8.98 27.58
C LEU A 503 -29.73 -10.37 27.01
N HIS A 504 -31.02 -10.71 26.90
CA HIS A 504 -31.45 -11.99 26.34
C HIS A 504 -31.01 -12.14 24.88
N SER A 505 -31.17 -11.10 24.07
CA SER A 505 -30.85 -11.14 22.64
C SER A 505 -29.35 -11.27 22.37
N LEU A 506 -28.50 -10.54 23.12
CA LEU A 506 -27.03 -10.67 23.02
C LEU A 506 -26.57 -12.05 23.49
N THR A 507 -27.05 -12.52 24.64
CA THR A 507 -26.71 -13.84 25.19
C THR A 507 -27.07 -14.97 24.22
N ARG A 508 -28.25 -14.89 23.59
CA ARG A 508 -28.69 -15.86 22.58
C ARG A 508 -27.79 -15.88 21.34
N GLN A 509 -27.19 -14.75 20.96
CA GLN A 509 -26.29 -14.69 19.81
C GLN A 509 -24.95 -15.37 20.12
N LEU A 510 -24.42 -15.21 21.33
CA LEU A 510 -23.17 -15.84 21.76
C LEU A 510 -23.22 -17.37 21.80
N THR A 511 -24.41 -17.93 21.98
CA THR A 511 -24.62 -19.39 22.03
C THR A 511 -24.88 -20.02 20.66
N GLN A 512 -24.88 -19.22 19.59
CA GLN A 512 -24.95 -19.74 18.22
C GLN A 512 -23.65 -20.44 17.81
N PRO A 513 -23.66 -21.37 16.84
CA PRO A 513 -22.46 -22.12 16.43
C PRO A 513 -21.30 -21.26 15.92
N ARG A 514 -21.59 -20.07 15.39
CA ARG A 514 -20.59 -19.11 14.88
C ARG A 514 -21.06 -17.68 15.22
N PRO A 515 -20.87 -17.22 16.46
CA PRO A 515 -21.27 -15.88 16.83
C PRO A 515 -20.43 -14.86 16.07
N GLY A 516 -21.07 -13.80 15.57
CA GLY A 516 -20.35 -12.71 14.93
C GLY A 516 -19.51 -11.93 15.93
N HIS A 517 -18.30 -11.52 15.53
CA HIS A 517 -17.37 -10.80 16.42
C HIS A 517 -17.95 -9.54 17.07
N VAL A 518 -18.87 -8.84 16.38
CA VAL A 518 -19.55 -7.65 16.94
C VAL A 518 -20.38 -8.01 18.18
N ALA A 519 -21.08 -9.15 18.16
CA ALA A 519 -21.86 -9.60 19.31
C ALA A 519 -20.96 -9.97 20.49
N ILE A 520 -19.81 -10.61 20.21
CA ILE A 520 -18.79 -10.94 21.21
C ILE A 520 -18.24 -9.65 21.84
N ALA A 521 -17.80 -8.70 21.03
CA ALA A 521 -17.26 -7.42 21.50
C ALA A 521 -18.25 -6.65 22.37
N LEU A 522 -19.51 -6.52 21.93
CA LEU A 522 -20.55 -5.79 22.67
C LEU A 522 -20.95 -6.49 23.98
N SER A 523 -20.80 -7.81 24.08
CA SER A 523 -21.10 -8.54 25.31
C SER A 523 -20.15 -8.22 26.47
N ALA A 524 -18.96 -7.70 26.17
CA ALA A 524 -17.99 -7.27 27.17
C ALA A 524 -18.56 -6.17 28.09
N ASP A 525 -19.43 -5.31 27.58
CA ASP A 525 -20.05 -4.24 28.38
C ASP A 525 -21.08 -4.76 29.40
N LEU A 526 -21.67 -5.95 29.16
CA LEU A 526 -22.66 -6.55 30.06
C LEU A 526 -22.06 -6.93 31.42
N GLY A 527 -20.74 -7.15 31.48
CA GLY A 527 -20.05 -7.57 32.69
C GLY A 527 -20.66 -8.84 33.28
N SER A 528 -20.85 -8.88 34.61
CA SER A 528 -21.35 -10.06 35.32
C SER A 528 -22.76 -10.49 34.93
N GLU A 529 -23.57 -9.63 34.28
CA GLU A 529 -24.91 -10.00 33.81
C GLU A 529 -24.86 -11.09 32.72
N ALA A 530 -23.74 -11.21 32.00
CA ALA A 530 -23.50 -12.25 31.01
C ALA A 530 -22.82 -13.51 31.57
N ALA A 531 -22.87 -13.75 32.88
CA ALA A 531 -22.23 -14.91 33.52
C ALA A 531 -22.65 -16.28 32.91
N ALA A 532 -23.87 -16.38 32.38
CA ALA A 532 -24.35 -17.57 31.68
C ALA A 532 -23.57 -17.90 30.39
N CYS A 533 -22.83 -16.92 29.84
CA CYS A 533 -22.05 -17.06 28.61
C CYS A 533 -20.59 -17.46 28.84
N VAL A 534 -20.13 -17.61 30.08
CA VAL A 534 -18.71 -17.84 30.41
C VAL A 534 -18.14 -19.06 29.69
N ASP A 535 -18.86 -20.18 29.65
CA ASP A 535 -18.37 -21.39 28.96
C ASP A 535 -18.33 -21.23 27.44
N ALA A 536 -19.29 -20.51 26.86
CA ALA A 536 -19.28 -20.18 25.44
C ALA A 536 -18.10 -19.26 25.08
N LEU A 537 -17.88 -18.19 25.85
CA LEU A 537 -16.73 -17.29 25.68
C LEU A 537 -15.41 -18.04 25.85
N ARG A 538 -15.29 -18.91 26.86
CA ARG A 538 -14.11 -19.76 27.06
C ARG A 538 -13.87 -20.70 25.88
N ALA A 539 -14.91 -21.27 25.27
CA ALA A 539 -14.76 -22.06 24.05
C ALA A 539 -14.26 -21.21 22.86
N LEU A 540 -14.79 -19.99 22.70
CA LEU A 540 -14.42 -19.07 21.62
C LEU A 540 -12.97 -18.56 21.72
N THR A 541 -12.38 -18.49 22.92
CA THR A 541 -10.94 -18.19 23.08
C THR A 541 -10.01 -19.22 22.39
N ARG A 542 -10.54 -20.41 22.08
CA ARG A 542 -9.85 -21.49 21.36
C ARG A 542 -10.26 -21.60 19.88
N SER A 543 -10.97 -20.60 19.36
CA SER A 543 -11.27 -20.52 17.93
C SER A 543 -9.99 -20.51 17.09
N THR A 544 -10.08 -20.93 15.84
CA THR A 544 -8.98 -20.80 14.86
C THR A 544 -8.89 -19.40 14.26
N GLU A 545 -9.86 -18.52 14.53
CA GLU A 545 -9.91 -17.15 14.00
C GLU A 545 -9.46 -16.15 15.07
N ASP A 546 -8.35 -15.45 14.81
CA ASP A 546 -7.72 -14.53 15.76
C ASP A 546 -8.63 -13.40 16.25
N TRP A 547 -9.48 -12.87 15.37
CA TRP A 547 -10.40 -11.79 15.75
C TRP A 547 -11.46 -12.29 16.76
N THR A 548 -12.01 -13.48 16.54
CA THR A 548 -12.92 -14.14 17.49
C THR A 548 -12.22 -14.44 18.82
N ARG A 549 -10.98 -14.93 18.80
CA ARG A 549 -10.20 -15.19 20.03
C ARG A 549 -9.96 -13.91 20.83
N THR A 550 -9.60 -12.82 20.14
CA THR A 550 -9.30 -11.51 20.75
C THR A 550 -10.52 -10.95 21.48
N GLU A 551 -11.66 -10.85 20.77
CA GLU A 551 -12.89 -10.31 21.37
C GLU A 551 -13.43 -11.22 22.47
N ALA A 552 -13.32 -12.54 22.32
CA ALA A 552 -13.76 -13.49 23.34
C ALA A 552 -12.92 -13.41 24.61
N ALA A 553 -11.59 -13.24 24.50
CA ALA A 553 -10.72 -13.08 25.66
C ALA A 553 -11.03 -11.79 26.42
N HIS A 554 -11.23 -10.67 25.71
CA HIS A 554 -11.64 -9.41 26.32
C HIS A 554 -13.01 -9.52 26.99
N ALA A 555 -14.02 -10.05 26.30
CA ALA A 555 -15.36 -10.24 26.85
C ALA A 555 -15.34 -11.19 28.06
N LEU A 556 -14.58 -12.29 28.01
CA LEU A 556 -14.46 -13.23 29.11
C LEU A 556 -13.91 -12.53 30.37
N TRP A 557 -12.84 -11.75 30.24
CA TRP A 557 -12.31 -10.96 31.36
C TRP A 557 -13.34 -9.98 31.92
N ARG A 558 -14.03 -9.22 31.06
CA ARG A 558 -15.04 -8.26 31.52
C ARG A 558 -16.21 -8.92 32.24
N VAL A 559 -16.60 -10.14 31.84
CA VAL A 559 -17.69 -10.91 32.45
C VAL A 559 -17.28 -11.56 33.78
N THR A 560 -16.06 -12.10 33.89
CA THR A 560 -15.61 -12.85 35.08
C THR A 560 -14.87 -11.99 36.10
N GLY A 561 -14.27 -10.87 35.67
CA GLY A 561 -13.30 -10.09 36.44
C GLY A 561 -11.93 -10.78 36.60
N ASP A 562 -11.72 -11.97 36.04
CA ASP A 562 -10.46 -12.73 36.12
C ASP A 562 -9.60 -12.49 34.87
N PRO A 563 -8.45 -11.82 34.99
CA PRO A 563 -7.59 -11.50 33.85
C PRO A 563 -6.72 -12.67 33.38
N ALA A 564 -6.51 -13.73 34.17
CA ALA A 564 -5.43 -14.70 33.94
C ALA A 564 -5.53 -15.42 32.57
N GLY A 565 -6.73 -15.91 32.22
CA GLY A 565 -6.97 -16.56 30.94
C GLY A 565 -6.93 -15.59 29.75
N ALA A 566 -7.45 -14.38 29.93
CA ALA A 566 -7.49 -13.37 28.88
C ALA A 566 -6.08 -12.85 28.56
N VAL A 567 -5.27 -12.53 29.57
CA VAL A 567 -3.88 -12.08 29.41
C VAL A 567 -3.06 -13.09 28.61
N THR A 568 -3.22 -14.39 28.89
CA THR A 568 -2.51 -15.45 28.16
C THR A 568 -2.82 -15.43 26.66
N VAL A 569 -4.09 -15.39 26.30
CA VAL A 569 -4.55 -15.42 24.90
C VAL A 569 -4.19 -14.11 24.18
N LEU A 570 -4.43 -12.96 24.82
CA LEU A 570 -4.14 -11.66 24.22
C LEU A 570 -2.63 -11.44 24.03
N THR A 571 -1.79 -11.95 24.95
CA THR A 571 -0.33 -11.87 24.80
C THR A 571 0.16 -12.70 23.61
N GLU A 572 -0.36 -13.92 23.44
CA GLU A 572 -0.05 -14.75 22.27
C GLU A 572 -0.41 -14.05 20.95
N LEU A 573 -1.58 -13.39 20.91
CA LEU A 573 -2.07 -12.68 19.72
C LEU A 573 -1.32 -11.35 19.46
N ALA A 574 -0.77 -10.72 20.49
CA ALA A 574 0.01 -9.50 20.38
C ALA A 574 1.50 -9.76 20.07
N GLU A 575 2.04 -10.94 20.38
CA GLU A 575 3.44 -11.31 20.19
C GLU A 575 4.00 -11.09 18.77
N PRO A 576 3.25 -11.35 17.67
CA PRO A 576 3.71 -11.03 16.31
C PRO A 576 4.05 -9.55 16.09
N LEU A 577 3.40 -8.62 16.81
CA LEU A 577 3.68 -7.18 16.69
C LEU A 577 5.13 -6.85 17.06
N ALA A 578 5.71 -7.55 18.03
CA ALA A 578 7.11 -7.39 18.43
C ALA A 578 8.09 -7.68 17.28
N ARG A 579 7.69 -8.52 16.33
CA ARG A 579 8.48 -8.87 15.13
C ARG A 579 8.13 -7.99 13.91
N GLY A 580 7.20 -7.04 14.06
CA GLY A 580 6.69 -6.19 12.98
C GLY A 580 5.59 -6.84 12.14
N GLU A 581 5.16 -8.06 12.48
CA GLU A 581 4.02 -8.73 11.85
C GLU A 581 2.72 -8.15 12.43
N CYS A 582 1.97 -7.41 11.63
CA CYS A 582 0.84 -6.64 12.12
C CYS A 582 -0.48 -7.11 11.51
N LEU A 583 -1.32 -7.71 12.35
CA LEU A 583 -2.72 -8.01 12.05
C LEU A 583 -3.63 -7.13 12.90
N PRO A 584 -4.81 -6.74 12.41
CA PRO A 584 -5.76 -5.95 13.18
C PRO A 584 -6.06 -6.55 14.57
N ALA A 585 -6.19 -7.88 14.66
CA ALA A 585 -6.49 -8.59 15.91
C ALA A 585 -5.38 -8.38 16.96
N GLY A 586 -4.11 -8.39 16.54
CA GLY A 586 -2.97 -8.14 17.44
C GLY A 586 -2.98 -6.73 18.02
N ILE A 587 -3.35 -5.72 17.21
CA ILE A 587 -3.50 -4.33 17.69
C ILE A 587 -4.60 -4.25 18.76
N ALA A 588 -5.74 -4.87 18.51
CA ALA A 588 -6.83 -4.93 19.48
C ALA A 588 -6.41 -5.69 20.75
N ALA A 589 -5.69 -6.80 20.61
CA ALA A 589 -5.20 -7.58 21.74
C ALA A 589 -4.26 -6.78 22.64
N LEU A 590 -3.31 -6.04 22.06
CA LEU A 590 -2.40 -5.16 22.81
C LEU A 590 -3.16 -4.04 23.56
N ARG A 591 -4.18 -3.46 22.92
CA ARG A 591 -5.03 -2.44 23.55
C ARG A 591 -5.82 -3.02 24.73
N TYR A 592 -6.37 -4.22 24.59
CA TYR A 592 -7.08 -4.90 25.68
C TYR A 592 -6.13 -5.29 26.81
N LEU A 593 -4.89 -5.70 26.53
CA LEU A 593 -3.87 -5.90 27.57
C LEU A 593 -3.61 -4.61 28.35
N ALA A 594 -3.45 -3.48 27.65
CA ALA A 594 -3.25 -2.18 28.30
C ALA A 594 -4.44 -1.77 29.19
N ASP A 595 -5.69 -2.07 28.77
CA ASP A 595 -6.90 -1.83 29.57
C ASP A 595 -6.99 -2.75 30.81
N ILE A 596 -6.54 -4.01 30.68
CA ILE A 596 -6.47 -4.95 31.82
C ILE A 596 -5.47 -4.47 32.89
N GLY A 597 -4.34 -3.89 32.47
CA GLY A 597 -3.32 -3.34 33.37
C GLY A 597 -2.51 -4.39 34.16
N VAL A 598 -2.73 -5.68 33.91
CA VAL A 598 -1.97 -6.78 34.53
C VAL A 598 -0.76 -7.10 33.66
N VAL A 599 0.44 -6.81 34.18
CA VAL A 599 1.70 -6.97 33.46
C VAL A 599 2.51 -8.12 34.06
N ASP A 600 2.68 -9.19 33.29
CA ASP A 600 3.66 -10.25 33.59
C ASP A 600 4.95 -10.07 32.76
N GLY A 601 5.93 -10.96 32.97
CA GLY A 601 7.21 -10.89 32.27
C GLY A 601 7.09 -11.04 30.75
N ARG A 602 6.09 -11.78 30.25
CA ARG A 602 5.88 -11.98 28.81
C ARG A 602 5.23 -10.75 28.18
N VAL A 603 4.21 -10.17 28.84
CA VAL A 603 3.58 -8.90 28.41
C VAL A 603 4.62 -7.79 28.34
N ARG A 604 5.45 -7.64 29.37
CA ARG A 604 6.51 -6.62 29.39
C ARG A 604 7.54 -6.84 28.29
N ALA A 605 7.92 -8.09 28.00
CA ALA A 605 8.85 -8.40 26.91
C ALA A 605 8.29 -8.00 25.54
N VAL A 606 6.99 -8.28 25.28
CA VAL A 606 6.31 -7.85 24.05
C VAL A 606 6.27 -6.32 23.95
N ALA A 607 5.87 -5.63 25.02
CA ALA A 607 5.81 -4.17 25.05
C ALA A 607 7.17 -3.51 24.81
N GLN A 608 8.23 -4.02 25.47
CA GLN A 608 9.60 -3.54 25.29
C GLN A 608 10.10 -3.76 23.86
N ALA A 609 9.87 -4.94 23.28
CA ALA A 609 10.26 -5.23 21.91
C ALA A 609 9.55 -4.33 20.88
N ILE A 610 8.27 -4.00 21.10
CA ILE A 610 7.53 -3.01 20.30
C ILE A 610 8.17 -1.62 20.44
N ALA A 611 8.49 -1.20 21.67
CA ALA A 611 9.10 0.10 21.94
C ALA A 611 10.47 0.25 21.24
N ASP A 612 11.31 -0.78 21.34
CA ASP A 612 12.68 -0.80 20.79
C ASP A 612 12.73 -0.95 19.26
N ASN A 613 11.63 -1.36 18.62
CA ASN A 613 11.59 -1.54 17.18
C ASN A 613 11.77 -0.17 16.47
N PRO A 614 12.79 0.01 15.61
CA PRO A 614 13.00 1.29 14.91
C PRO A 614 12.01 1.52 13.75
N ARG A 615 11.26 0.49 13.34
CA ARG A 615 10.29 0.55 12.24
C ARG A 615 8.90 0.96 12.74
N ARG A 616 8.09 1.49 11.82
CA ARG A 616 6.65 1.67 12.06
C ARG A 616 5.91 0.36 11.91
N ILE A 617 5.16 -0.02 12.94
CA ILE A 617 4.36 -1.24 12.97
C ILE A 617 2.93 -0.88 12.56
N ALA A 618 2.43 -1.48 11.47
CA ALA A 618 1.09 -1.21 10.97
C ALA A 618 0.62 -2.33 10.03
N CYS A 619 -0.69 -2.53 9.93
CA CYS A 619 -1.29 -3.46 8.98
C CYS A 619 -1.70 -2.75 7.68
N ASN A 620 -2.06 -1.47 7.77
CA ASN A 620 -2.49 -0.67 6.62
C ASN A 620 -1.39 0.29 6.12
N GLY A 621 -1.42 0.57 4.82
CA GLY A 621 -0.60 1.60 4.16
C GLY A 621 -1.16 3.02 4.33
N GLY A 622 -0.51 3.98 3.67
CA GLY A 622 -0.88 5.39 3.69
C GLY A 622 -0.77 6.04 5.07
N TRP A 623 -1.67 6.98 5.38
CA TRP A 623 -1.62 7.70 6.67
C TRP A 623 -1.92 6.78 7.87
N ARG A 624 -2.65 5.68 7.67
CA ARG A 624 -2.95 4.69 8.72
C ARG A 624 -1.70 4.06 9.30
N THR A 625 -0.64 3.93 8.50
CA THR A 625 0.66 3.44 8.97
C THR A 625 1.16 4.23 10.18
N PHE A 626 0.90 5.54 10.21
CA PHE A 626 1.32 6.41 11.29
C PHE A 626 0.40 6.28 12.50
N SER A 627 -0.92 6.36 12.28
CA SER A 627 -1.89 6.29 13.38
C SER A 627 -1.96 4.92 14.06
N GLU A 628 -1.75 3.82 13.33
CA GLU A 628 -1.71 2.47 13.90
C GLU A 628 -0.44 2.28 14.73
N ASP A 629 0.72 2.71 14.22
CA ASP A 629 1.98 2.67 14.95
C ASP A 629 1.92 3.50 16.25
N GLU A 630 1.30 4.69 16.21
CA GLU A 630 1.02 5.51 17.40
C GLU A 630 0.14 4.78 18.41
N GLN A 631 -0.96 4.16 17.96
CA GLN A 631 -1.86 3.41 18.84
C GLN A 631 -1.16 2.21 19.50
N ILE A 632 -0.39 1.45 18.72
CA ILE A 632 0.37 0.30 19.20
C ILE A 632 1.39 0.73 20.26
N ARG A 633 2.12 1.81 20.00
CA ARG A 633 3.15 2.30 20.93
C ARG A 633 2.58 2.96 22.17
N ALA A 634 1.45 3.65 22.07
CA ALA A 634 0.73 4.16 23.23
C ALA A 634 0.30 3.00 24.15
N ALA A 635 -0.27 1.93 23.58
CA ALA A 635 -0.65 0.74 24.33
C ALA A 635 0.57 0.01 24.94
N ALA A 636 1.67 -0.12 24.18
CA ALA A 636 2.90 -0.70 24.70
C ALA A 636 3.51 0.14 25.84
N SER A 637 3.50 1.47 25.73
CA SER A 637 4.01 2.36 26.79
C SER A 637 3.20 2.21 28.08
N ALA A 638 1.87 2.14 27.98
CA ALA A 638 0.98 1.91 29.12
C ALA A 638 1.19 0.54 29.82
N LEU A 639 1.84 -0.42 29.16
CA LEU A 639 2.20 -1.73 29.72
C LEU A 639 3.60 -1.77 30.34
N MET A 640 4.38 -0.71 30.16
CA MET A 640 5.74 -0.55 30.73
C MET A 640 5.76 0.39 31.94
N ASP A 641 4.84 1.35 31.98
CA ASP A 641 4.54 2.20 33.14
C ASP A 641 3.93 1.40 34.29
#